data_AF-A0A4R9IGV6-F1
#
_entry.id   AF-A0A4R9IGV6-F1
#
_cell.length_a   1.000
_cell.length_b   1.000
_cell.length_c   1.000
_cell.angle_alpha   90.00
_cell.angle_beta   90.00
_cell.angle_gamma   90.00
#
_symmetry.space_group_name_H-M   'P 1'
#
loop_
_entity.id
_entity.type
_entity.pdbx_description
1 polymer ?
#
loop_
_entity_poly.entity_id
_entity_poly.type
_entity_poly.pdbx_seq_one_letter_code
_entity_poly.pdbx_strand_id
1 'polypeptide(L)'
;MKQQTTKDFQKADFYSGNLKEIIIDRMLVFQSQRDTFQKAVEKTKNKLDQNFLKDFESMYGFKPGKEILEWENLKKGYKSIMYEVADVWNMIDHHSAEEEEMEENEDGGFEYAISSTERLIKIKDPEEVLSWLVGTYSGLMFLFNGSYAFASDGGGDTSWINLLPNENESVEVNHYNHEIGELENLPYYSITHFILDNWNNESNEGYDDEEEEEFEEEDSQKKPKEPILVSKIKDSVIKAFEKEATKYYEKKPIYHNSLDMFERSSWLLGHSYGDPAYAFTEKLADAPSFAIWEEEKTDIKNYPNLAAYWILHHFYFKNDDACKETIKLANKSKGKIIPTLSQHILNYLEGKSKTLFNVASENVEKIRSQTFSNADPKHIDPKNLRIYNESLGLSNLKTISKKELESRLKSEVDLFKLIEEFPEDVAAHDTILKEISKNDTNLKRLIDDYFRERTDSAYNTWPYNPEKLDKRLSVAINAAFRQGLKYDAENKKAFCGITKTIGMLDDDRSMVSLREAVHKLKQDDPRMEYVVEALINSDHKESRSILADAAWRTFETLDNIKEIKDKVQKEGPTLNNMFTVYTHLNEALQERILTLDEVSIKLIQKLFSYSDHFKYFGVSVGNAFSVCAHLGLSEYTGVITDYLRRSSQIKGKETGSYLELRLIINISEAALALAKMEPENAKQELSKFFAEVDESNDPGIAIDLKACYVAGLLFLEPDNKEYLNFAERILGNKGDQVRVYGIIRCIKKKKIAKLKDYLWYHIYADPDPMVDYSWTYIEVEARSAWETLTGEKAPEFDDSDQYASALSKKKDLLPEAILHPEKYSTQHVFEKIRETKYKHEDVIRYGGPWLVESLRYSMDEYKYSGSYDRWEAIKALFIQGPGVYPYFLEIFKLPYADSSWKTYLLQFMRVMEPESLKWKKVLTMDADQIKPLLEEPTPDWYVWTDLLAAKLFLLEGDSSFETISKLIIRRLDMTNHESYDSSIYEEVLGLRLPLLWRWFGKKGDDLIQKHWKETKSSSETRTMLDMAARRKLNDKIPDLPKIDSAGILLTFYPEEREYGWHTWIHMTPDVVRFGTNEFHLHSVLPDSKTESSITSAGEHLEMIWKMANILGYTVSKKKPKGKK
;
A
#
# COMPACT_ATOMS: atom_id res chain seq x y z
N MET A 1 -45.90 -13.14 -14.97
CA MET A 1 -45.81 -14.25 -13.99
C MET A 1 -46.53 -13.83 -12.72
N LYS A 2 -47.19 -14.76 -12.00
CA LYS A 2 -47.95 -14.42 -10.77
C LYS A 2 -46.95 -14.10 -9.65
N GLN A 3 -47.03 -12.89 -9.07
CA GLN A 3 -46.34 -12.57 -7.81
C GLN A 3 -46.70 -13.66 -6.78
N GLN A 4 -45.69 -14.41 -6.31
CA GLN A 4 -45.87 -15.29 -5.16
C GLN A 4 -46.32 -14.44 -3.97
N THR A 5 -47.36 -14.90 -3.28
CA THR A 5 -47.90 -14.29 -2.06
C THR A 5 -46.77 -13.97 -1.08
N THR A 6 -46.60 -12.69 -0.75
CA THR A 6 -45.53 -12.25 0.16
C THR A 6 -45.80 -12.67 1.58
N LYS A 7 -44.84 -13.41 2.15
CA LYS A 7 -44.81 -13.81 3.56
C LYS A 7 -44.61 -12.56 4.43
N ASP A 8 -45.40 -12.43 5.49
CA ASP A 8 -45.21 -11.39 6.51
C ASP A 8 -44.19 -11.92 7.54
N PHE A 9 -42.96 -11.42 7.49
CA PHE A 9 -41.85 -11.93 8.30
C PHE A 9 -41.96 -11.45 9.75
N GLN A 10 -41.84 -12.40 10.69
CA GLN A 10 -41.75 -12.12 12.11
C GLN A 10 -40.31 -12.29 12.61
N LYS A 11 -39.99 -11.72 13.78
CA LYS A 11 -38.66 -11.83 14.41
C LYS A 11 -38.10 -13.27 14.48
N ALA A 12 -38.95 -14.28 14.68
CA ALA A 12 -38.52 -15.68 14.75
C ALA A 12 -38.07 -16.24 13.38
N ASP A 13 -38.53 -15.66 12.27
CA ASP A 13 -38.15 -16.07 10.92
C ASP A 13 -36.69 -15.70 10.58
N PHE A 14 -36.05 -14.86 11.40
CA PHE A 14 -34.68 -14.39 11.17
C PHE A 14 -33.61 -15.30 11.80
N TYR A 15 -33.97 -16.35 12.54
CA TYR A 15 -32.98 -17.31 13.07
C TYR A 15 -32.61 -18.40 12.06
N SER A 16 -33.59 -18.99 11.38
CA SER A 16 -33.41 -20.02 10.35
C SER A 16 -34.73 -20.29 9.62
N GLY A 17 -34.67 -21.04 8.52
CA GLY A 17 -35.79 -21.59 7.76
C GLY A 17 -36.29 -20.73 6.60
N ASN A 18 -35.71 -19.54 6.42
CA ASN A 18 -36.20 -18.51 5.50
C ASN A 18 -35.10 -17.81 4.71
N LEU A 19 -33.87 -18.33 4.72
CA LEU A 19 -32.73 -17.67 4.10
C LEU A 19 -32.98 -17.40 2.60
N LYS A 20 -33.63 -18.34 1.91
CA LYS A 20 -34.00 -18.20 0.49
C LYS A 20 -34.91 -16.99 0.27
N GLU A 21 -35.98 -16.90 1.04
CA GLU A 21 -36.97 -15.84 0.91
C GLU A 21 -36.40 -14.47 1.30
N ILE A 22 -35.42 -14.44 2.21
CA ILE A 22 -34.77 -13.20 2.66
C ILE A 22 -33.72 -12.71 1.64
N ILE A 23 -32.93 -13.61 1.03
CA ILE A 23 -32.09 -13.26 -0.13
C ILE A 23 -32.95 -12.64 -1.23
N ILE A 24 -34.10 -13.26 -1.56
CA ILE A 24 -35.02 -12.77 -2.59
C ILE A 24 -35.60 -11.39 -2.25
N ASP A 25 -35.95 -11.14 -0.98
CA ASP A 25 -36.56 -9.86 -0.58
C ASP A 25 -35.54 -8.74 -0.42
N ARG A 26 -34.35 -9.04 0.09
CA ARG A 26 -33.35 -8.05 0.55
C ARG A 26 -32.20 -7.82 -0.42
N MET A 27 -31.65 -8.87 -1.04
CA MET A 27 -30.50 -8.75 -1.96
C MET A 27 -30.94 -8.54 -3.42
N LEU A 28 -32.06 -9.14 -3.83
CA LEU A 28 -32.46 -9.18 -5.24
C LEU A 28 -33.52 -8.12 -5.54
N VAL A 29 -33.08 -6.96 -6.05
CA VAL A 29 -33.95 -5.82 -6.35
C VAL A 29 -34.63 -5.90 -7.72
N PHE A 30 -34.13 -6.73 -8.64
CA PHE A 30 -34.76 -6.94 -9.95
C PHE A 30 -35.47 -8.30 -10.05
N GLN A 31 -36.59 -8.39 -10.77
CA GLN A 31 -37.32 -9.66 -10.98
C GLN A 31 -36.49 -10.64 -11.83
N SER A 32 -35.67 -10.17 -12.76
CA SER A 32 -34.73 -10.99 -13.54
C SER A 32 -33.73 -11.71 -12.64
N GLN A 33 -33.10 -11.02 -11.69
CA GLN A 33 -32.21 -11.61 -10.68
C GLN A 33 -32.94 -12.64 -9.81
N ARG A 34 -34.16 -12.30 -9.34
CA ARG A 34 -35.01 -13.25 -8.58
C ARG A 34 -35.30 -14.52 -9.37
N ASP A 35 -35.62 -14.39 -10.65
CA ASP A 35 -35.90 -15.50 -11.54
C ASP A 35 -34.64 -16.35 -11.82
N THR A 36 -33.47 -15.71 -12.03
CA THR A 36 -32.18 -16.38 -12.21
C THR A 36 -31.81 -17.21 -10.98
N PHE A 37 -31.82 -16.57 -9.81
CA PHE A 37 -31.56 -17.23 -8.53
C PHE A 37 -32.51 -18.42 -8.30
N GLN A 38 -33.82 -18.23 -8.46
CA GLN A 38 -34.80 -19.29 -8.27
C GLN A 38 -34.60 -20.47 -9.23
N LYS A 39 -34.36 -20.19 -10.52
CA LYS A 39 -34.07 -21.25 -11.51
C LYS A 39 -32.80 -22.02 -11.17
N ALA A 40 -31.75 -21.35 -10.70
CA ALA A 40 -30.51 -22.00 -10.30
C ALA A 40 -30.70 -22.89 -9.06
N VAL A 41 -31.44 -22.42 -8.06
CA VAL A 41 -31.81 -23.21 -6.87
C VAL A 41 -32.66 -24.43 -7.25
N GLU A 42 -33.64 -24.29 -8.15
CA GLU A 42 -34.49 -25.40 -8.62
C GLU A 42 -33.73 -26.44 -9.44
N LYS A 43 -32.70 -26.02 -10.20
CA LYS A 43 -31.83 -26.93 -10.97
C LYS A 43 -30.90 -27.77 -10.10
N THR A 44 -30.72 -27.44 -8.83
CA THR A 44 -29.84 -28.17 -7.91
C THR A 44 -30.44 -29.53 -7.56
N LYS A 45 -29.94 -30.60 -8.21
CA LYS A 45 -30.48 -31.97 -8.10
C LYS A 45 -30.14 -32.67 -6.77
N ASN A 46 -28.95 -32.39 -6.22
CA ASN A 46 -28.46 -33.03 -5.00
C ASN A 46 -28.45 -31.99 -3.88
N LYS A 47 -29.51 -31.97 -3.07
CA LYS A 47 -29.58 -31.11 -1.88
C LYS A 47 -29.00 -31.82 -0.68
N LEU A 48 -28.24 -31.10 0.13
CA LEU A 48 -27.79 -31.57 1.44
C LEU A 48 -29.00 -31.72 2.37
N ASP A 49 -29.00 -32.78 3.15
CA ASP A 49 -30.07 -33.12 4.08
C ASP A 49 -29.53 -33.26 5.52
N GLN A 50 -30.34 -33.79 6.43
CA GLN A 50 -29.93 -33.99 7.82
C GLN A 50 -28.75 -34.96 8.00
N ASN A 51 -28.37 -35.76 6.97
CA ASN A 51 -27.19 -36.62 7.05
C ASN A 51 -25.91 -35.80 7.02
N PHE A 52 -25.87 -34.65 6.34
CA PHE A 52 -24.75 -33.71 6.42
C PHE A 52 -24.44 -33.34 7.87
N LEU A 53 -25.47 -32.94 8.64
CA LEU A 53 -25.30 -32.56 10.04
C LEU A 53 -24.92 -33.73 10.95
N LYS A 54 -25.38 -34.95 10.64
CA LYS A 54 -24.99 -36.16 11.39
C LYS A 54 -23.54 -36.57 11.10
N ASP A 55 -23.11 -36.46 9.85
CA ASP A 55 -21.73 -36.70 9.46
C ASP A 55 -20.79 -35.68 10.13
N PHE A 56 -21.22 -34.42 10.19
CA PHE A 56 -20.55 -33.36 10.92
C PHE A 56 -20.41 -33.70 12.42
N GLU A 57 -21.51 -34.06 13.09
CA GLU A 57 -21.48 -34.49 14.51
C GLU A 57 -20.60 -35.72 14.72
N SER A 58 -20.60 -36.67 13.79
CA SER A 58 -19.74 -37.85 13.86
C SER A 58 -18.25 -37.52 13.72
N MET A 59 -17.89 -36.47 12.97
CA MET A 59 -16.49 -36.06 12.79
C MET A 59 -16.03 -35.16 13.95
N TYR A 60 -16.78 -34.10 14.24
CA TYR A 60 -16.36 -33.02 15.13
C TYR A 60 -16.94 -33.12 16.54
N GLY A 61 -17.95 -33.97 16.76
CA GLY A 61 -18.55 -34.20 18.08
C GLY A 61 -19.65 -33.22 18.48
N PHE A 62 -19.97 -32.25 17.63
CA PHE A 62 -21.06 -31.29 17.81
C PHE A 62 -21.83 -31.08 16.50
N LYS A 63 -23.05 -30.53 16.60
CA LYS A 63 -23.93 -30.30 15.46
C LYS A 63 -24.09 -28.80 15.20
N PRO A 64 -23.78 -28.29 13.99
CA PRO A 64 -23.98 -26.88 13.67
C PRO A 64 -25.47 -26.52 13.56
N GLY A 65 -25.77 -25.22 13.59
CA GLY A 65 -27.11 -24.69 13.33
C GLY A 65 -27.67 -25.18 12.00
N LYS A 66 -29.00 -25.34 11.89
CA LYS A 66 -29.63 -25.83 10.65
C LYS A 66 -29.54 -24.83 9.51
N GLU A 67 -29.37 -23.54 9.81
CA GLU A 67 -29.23 -22.48 8.81
C GLU A 67 -28.07 -22.77 7.82
N ILE A 68 -27.01 -23.48 8.24
CA ILE A 68 -25.93 -23.86 7.31
C ILE A 68 -26.42 -24.77 6.18
N LEU A 69 -27.41 -25.64 6.43
CA LEU A 69 -28.01 -26.47 5.38
C LEU A 69 -28.77 -25.61 4.37
N GLU A 70 -29.34 -24.48 4.79
CA GLU A 70 -30.00 -23.56 3.88
C GLU A 70 -28.96 -22.90 2.99
N TRP A 71 -27.89 -22.36 3.58
CA TRP A 71 -26.79 -21.76 2.83
C TRP A 71 -26.20 -22.72 1.79
N GLU A 72 -25.80 -23.92 2.19
CA GLU A 72 -25.20 -24.91 1.28
C GLU A 72 -26.12 -25.28 0.10
N ASN A 73 -27.43 -25.32 0.36
CA ASN A 73 -28.43 -25.60 -0.68
C ASN A 73 -28.75 -24.38 -1.57
N LEU A 74 -28.37 -23.18 -1.15
CA LEU A 74 -28.60 -21.91 -1.85
C LEU A 74 -27.34 -21.32 -2.50
N LYS A 75 -26.13 -21.72 -2.10
CA LYS A 75 -24.85 -21.16 -2.58
C LYS A 75 -24.70 -21.18 -4.09
N LYS A 76 -25.23 -22.21 -4.78
CA LYS A 76 -25.26 -22.28 -6.25
C LYS A 76 -26.22 -21.28 -6.88
N GLY A 77 -27.33 -21.00 -6.20
CA GLY A 77 -28.22 -19.90 -6.54
C GLY A 77 -27.52 -18.56 -6.39
N TYR A 78 -26.83 -18.35 -5.27
CA TYR A 78 -26.04 -17.14 -5.05
C TYR A 78 -24.92 -16.98 -6.11
N LYS A 79 -24.18 -18.04 -6.48
CA LYS A 79 -23.18 -18.01 -7.57
C LYS A 79 -23.71 -17.39 -8.85
N SER A 80 -24.97 -17.68 -9.17
CA SER A 80 -25.59 -17.23 -10.41
C SER A 80 -25.95 -15.75 -10.43
N ILE A 81 -25.85 -15.05 -9.29
CA ILE A 81 -26.22 -13.64 -9.15
C ILE A 81 -25.14 -12.80 -8.44
N MET A 82 -24.01 -13.39 -8.02
CA MET A 82 -23.05 -12.72 -7.13
C MET A 82 -22.40 -11.48 -7.75
N TYR A 83 -22.11 -11.49 -9.05
CA TYR A 83 -21.53 -10.33 -9.76
C TYR A 83 -22.56 -9.23 -10.09
N GLU A 84 -23.84 -9.48 -9.83
CA GLU A 84 -24.95 -8.60 -10.20
C GLU A 84 -25.58 -7.92 -8.98
N VAL A 85 -25.15 -8.31 -7.77
CA VAL A 85 -25.59 -7.73 -6.50
C VAL A 85 -24.53 -6.72 -6.07
N ALA A 86 -24.89 -5.44 -6.04
CA ALA A 86 -24.05 -4.40 -5.47
C ALA A 86 -23.92 -4.62 -3.97
N ASP A 87 -22.70 -4.87 -3.48
CA ASP A 87 -22.40 -4.86 -2.05
C ASP A 87 -20.91 -4.67 -1.76
N VAL A 88 -20.62 -4.31 -0.50
CA VAL A 88 -19.30 -4.36 0.12
C VAL A 88 -18.89 -5.82 0.38
N TRP A 89 -19.81 -6.73 0.71
CA TRP A 89 -19.49 -8.12 1.07
C TRP A 89 -19.86 -9.15 0.00
N ASN A 90 -18.87 -9.93 -0.44
CA ASN A 90 -19.07 -11.10 -1.28
C ASN A 90 -18.99 -12.38 -0.44
N MET A 91 -19.96 -13.30 -0.55
CA MET A 91 -19.96 -14.58 0.20
C MET A 91 -19.00 -15.61 -0.43
N ILE A 92 -17.72 -15.24 -0.49
CA ILE A 92 -16.61 -15.98 -1.08
C ILE A 92 -15.57 -16.39 -0.03
N ASP A 93 -14.84 -17.46 -0.31
CA ASP A 93 -13.78 -18.01 0.54
C ASP A 93 -12.40 -17.70 -0.04
N HIS A 94 -11.85 -16.54 0.30
CA HIS A 94 -10.50 -16.12 -0.14
C HIS A 94 -9.38 -16.97 0.46
N HIS A 95 -9.56 -17.47 1.68
CA HIS A 95 -8.50 -18.17 2.40
C HIS A 95 -8.28 -19.61 1.90
N SER A 96 -9.32 -20.26 1.37
CA SER A 96 -9.17 -21.59 0.75
C SER A 96 -8.51 -21.55 -0.63
N ALA A 97 -8.48 -20.39 -1.29
CA ALA A 97 -7.86 -20.17 -2.59
C ALA A 97 -6.32 -19.99 -2.52
N GLU A 98 -5.75 -19.79 -1.33
CA GLU A 98 -4.28 -19.77 -1.13
C GLU A 98 -3.64 -21.17 -1.26
N GLU A 99 -4.42 -22.25 -1.14
CA GLU A 99 -3.93 -23.64 -1.20
C GLU A 99 -4.05 -24.32 -2.58
N GLU A 100 -4.90 -23.82 -3.48
CA GLU A 100 -5.08 -24.36 -4.83
C GLU A 100 -4.47 -23.36 -5.83
N GLU A 101 -3.51 -23.80 -6.66
CA GLU A 101 -2.97 -23.01 -7.78
C GLU A 101 -4.15 -22.42 -8.57
N MET A 102 -4.36 -21.10 -8.43
CA MET A 102 -5.42 -20.41 -9.16
C MET A 102 -5.11 -20.50 -10.65
N GLU A 103 -5.88 -21.31 -11.39
CA GLU A 103 -5.80 -21.35 -12.85
C GLU A 103 -6.29 -20.00 -13.39
N GLU A 104 -5.38 -19.23 -14.00
CA GLU A 104 -5.76 -18.07 -14.81
C GLU A 104 -6.71 -18.51 -15.93
N ASN A 105 -7.84 -17.81 -16.04
CA ASN A 105 -8.75 -17.99 -17.17
C ASN A 105 -8.03 -17.55 -18.47
N GLU A 106 -8.53 -17.99 -19.63
CA GLU A 106 -8.00 -17.56 -20.95
C GLU A 106 -8.01 -16.03 -21.17
N ASP A 107 -8.75 -15.28 -20.34
CA ASP A 107 -8.86 -13.81 -20.36
C ASP A 107 -8.12 -13.11 -19.19
N GLY A 108 -7.33 -13.82 -18.39
CA GLY A 108 -6.50 -13.24 -17.31
C GLY A 108 -7.26 -12.79 -16.04
N GLY A 109 -8.50 -13.24 -15.84
CA GLY A 109 -9.25 -13.06 -14.59
C GLY A 109 -9.16 -14.28 -13.65
N PHE A 110 -9.48 -14.09 -12.36
CA PHE A 110 -9.56 -15.16 -11.35
C PHE A 110 -11.03 -15.51 -11.05
N GLU A 111 -11.43 -16.79 -11.06
CA GLU A 111 -12.76 -17.21 -10.58
C GLU A 111 -12.78 -17.37 -9.05
N TYR A 112 -13.55 -16.53 -8.34
CA TYR A 112 -13.72 -16.66 -6.89
C TYR A 112 -14.53 -17.91 -6.49
N ALA A 113 -14.05 -18.63 -5.47
CA ALA A 113 -14.76 -19.74 -4.84
C ALA A 113 -15.80 -19.23 -3.83
N ILE A 114 -17.02 -19.77 -3.87
CA ILE A 114 -18.10 -19.41 -2.92
C ILE A 114 -17.92 -20.19 -1.63
N SER A 115 -18.16 -19.52 -0.50
CA SER A 115 -18.03 -20.15 0.82
C SER A 115 -18.88 -21.42 0.93
N SER A 116 -18.23 -22.49 1.39
CA SER A 116 -18.78 -23.82 1.43
C SER A 116 -18.14 -24.66 2.53
N THR A 117 -18.94 -25.04 3.52
CA THR A 117 -18.60 -25.95 4.60
C THR A 117 -18.62 -27.43 4.21
N GLU A 118 -19.05 -27.77 2.98
CA GLU A 118 -19.03 -29.16 2.47
C GLU A 118 -17.65 -29.82 2.58
N ARG A 119 -16.55 -29.05 2.43
CA ARG A 119 -15.17 -29.56 2.54
C ARG A 119 -14.93 -30.23 3.89
N LEU A 120 -15.48 -29.67 4.97
CA LEU A 120 -15.34 -30.17 6.35
C LEU A 120 -15.88 -31.59 6.55
N ILE A 121 -16.80 -32.07 5.70
CA ILE A 121 -17.35 -33.42 5.82
C ILE A 121 -17.11 -34.30 4.58
N LYS A 122 -16.56 -33.73 3.50
CA LYS A 122 -16.17 -34.46 2.29
C LYS A 122 -14.98 -35.38 2.57
N ILE A 123 -14.01 -34.87 3.34
CA ILE A 123 -12.88 -35.66 3.83
C ILE A 123 -13.37 -36.54 4.98
N LYS A 124 -13.23 -37.86 4.83
CA LYS A 124 -13.71 -38.85 5.82
C LYS A 124 -12.60 -39.36 6.75
N ASP A 125 -11.34 -39.11 6.40
CA ASP A 125 -10.18 -39.48 7.21
C ASP A 125 -9.92 -38.41 8.30
N PRO A 126 -10.04 -38.75 9.59
CA PRO A 126 -9.75 -37.81 10.67
C PRO A 126 -8.31 -37.28 10.69
N GLU A 127 -7.33 -38.02 10.16
CA GLU A 127 -5.93 -37.57 10.12
C GLU A 127 -5.75 -36.42 9.12
N GLU A 128 -6.33 -36.55 7.94
CA GLU A 128 -6.29 -35.51 6.90
C GLU A 128 -7.01 -34.23 7.36
N VAL A 129 -8.19 -34.38 7.99
CA VAL A 129 -8.91 -33.24 8.59
C VAL A 129 -8.08 -32.59 9.70
N LEU A 130 -7.51 -33.39 10.61
CA LEU A 130 -6.69 -32.87 11.69
C LEU A 130 -5.47 -32.11 11.15
N SER A 131 -4.83 -32.60 10.09
CA SER A 131 -3.69 -31.93 9.46
C SER A 131 -4.04 -30.52 8.99
N TRP A 132 -5.23 -30.29 8.43
CA TRP A 132 -5.70 -28.94 8.10
C TRP A 132 -6.00 -28.14 9.37
N LEU A 133 -6.74 -28.71 10.33
CA LEU A 133 -7.15 -28.05 11.57
C LEU A 133 -5.98 -27.49 12.40
N VAL A 134 -4.85 -28.16 12.40
CA VAL A 134 -3.66 -27.75 13.16
C VAL A 134 -2.55 -27.21 12.24
N GLY A 135 -2.77 -27.22 10.93
CA GLY A 135 -1.82 -26.82 9.90
C GLY A 135 -2.06 -25.42 9.34
N THR A 136 -3.24 -24.84 9.58
CA THR A 136 -3.63 -23.54 9.03
C THR A 136 -4.29 -22.65 10.09
N TYR A 137 -4.25 -21.33 9.87
CA TYR A 137 -4.92 -20.36 10.75
C TYR A 137 -6.44 -20.60 10.80
N SER A 138 -7.07 -20.78 9.63
CA SER A 138 -8.51 -21.05 9.51
C SER A 138 -8.92 -22.38 10.15
N GLY A 139 -8.07 -23.40 10.06
CA GLY A 139 -8.26 -24.67 10.73
C GLY A 139 -8.26 -24.52 12.26
N LEU A 140 -7.34 -23.73 12.81
CA LEU A 140 -7.25 -23.50 14.26
C LEU A 140 -8.40 -22.64 14.79
N MET A 141 -8.80 -21.63 14.01
CA MET A 141 -10.02 -20.85 14.27
C MET A 141 -11.22 -21.79 14.43
N PHE A 142 -11.44 -22.67 13.45
CA PHE A 142 -12.52 -23.64 13.51
C PHE A 142 -12.36 -24.60 14.70
N LEU A 143 -11.16 -25.13 14.96
CA LEU A 143 -10.90 -26.08 16.05
C LEU A 143 -11.23 -25.51 17.44
N PHE A 144 -10.89 -24.24 17.69
CA PHE A 144 -11.05 -23.62 19.01
C PHE A 144 -12.37 -22.91 19.21
N ASN A 145 -12.88 -22.21 18.20
CA ASN A 145 -14.06 -21.35 18.34
C ASN A 145 -15.15 -21.62 17.29
N GLY A 146 -14.95 -22.58 16.39
CA GLY A 146 -15.91 -22.99 15.37
C GLY A 146 -16.12 -21.99 14.25
N SER A 147 -15.27 -20.96 14.15
CA SER A 147 -15.33 -19.98 13.05
C SER A 147 -14.87 -20.60 11.73
N TYR A 148 -15.58 -20.29 10.66
CA TYR A 148 -15.24 -20.71 9.30
C TYR A 148 -15.45 -19.54 8.34
N ALA A 149 -14.53 -19.31 7.41
CA ALA A 149 -14.59 -18.19 6.49
C ALA A 149 -15.88 -18.20 5.64
N PHE A 150 -16.55 -17.06 5.55
CA PHE A 150 -17.89 -16.95 4.95
C PHE A 150 -18.01 -15.89 3.86
N ALA A 151 -17.53 -14.68 4.13
CA ALA A 151 -17.57 -13.58 3.19
C ALA A 151 -16.31 -12.70 3.29
N SER A 152 -16.09 -11.85 2.28
CA SER A 152 -14.98 -10.90 2.22
C SER A 152 -15.39 -9.65 1.48
N ASP A 153 -14.76 -8.53 1.82
CA ASP A 153 -14.86 -7.30 1.06
C ASP A 153 -13.64 -7.09 0.14
N GLY A 154 -13.69 -6.05 -0.69
CA GLY A 154 -12.58 -5.65 -1.56
C GLY A 154 -11.40 -4.98 -0.85
N GLY A 155 -11.54 -4.67 0.45
CA GLY A 155 -10.51 -4.09 1.32
C GLY A 155 -9.65 -5.14 2.03
N GLY A 156 -10.07 -6.41 2.02
CA GLY A 156 -9.37 -7.52 2.68
C GLY A 156 -9.98 -7.94 4.02
N ASP A 157 -11.02 -7.26 4.50
CA ASP A 157 -11.76 -7.70 5.68
C ASP A 157 -12.61 -8.92 5.36
N THR A 158 -12.77 -9.81 6.34
CA THR A 158 -13.50 -11.06 6.17
C THR A 158 -14.57 -11.22 7.22
N SER A 159 -15.61 -11.98 6.90
CA SER A 159 -16.66 -12.39 7.82
C SER A 159 -16.63 -13.90 8.00
N TRP A 160 -16.82 -14.34 9.24
CA TRP A 160 -16.67 -15.74 9.64
C TRP A 160 -17.93 -16.25 10.31
N ILE A 161 -18.42 -17.41 9.90
CA ILE A 161 -19.59 -18.05 10.49
C ILE A 161 -19.23 -18.91 11.71
N ASN A 162 -20.05 -18.85 12.76
CA ASN A 162 -19.93 -19.71 13.93
C ASN A 162 -20.68 -21.03 13.73
N LEU A 163 -19.95 -22.13 13.58
CA LEU A 163 -20.51 -23.47 13.41
C LEU A 163 -20.73 -24.23 14.73
N LEU A 164 -20.39 -23.65 15.88
CA LEU A 164 -20.72 -24.25 17.18
C LEU A 164 -22.24 -24.32 17.39
N PRO A 165 -22.73 -25.21 18.27
CA PRO A 165 -24.15 -25.30 18.57
C PRO A 165 -24.73 -23.97 19.06
N ASN A 166 -25.81 -23.52 18.43
CA ASN A 166 -26.48 -22.27 18.75
C ASN A 166 -27.97 -22.46 19.07
N GLU A 167 -28.54 -21.54 19.87
CA GLU A 167 -29.97 -21.49 20.16
C GLU A 167 -30.77 -21.19 18.88
N ASN A 168 -32.01 -21.68 18.81
CA ASN A 168 -32.89 -21.53 17.64
C ASN A 168 -32.31 -22.04 16.30
N GLU A 169 -31.26 -22.85 16.35
CA GLU A 169 -30.61 -23.50 15.20
C GLU A 169 -30.04 -22.51 14.15
N SER A 170 -29.70 -21.28 14.55
CA SER A 170 -29.07 -20.26 13.68
C SER A 170 -27.55 -20.40 13.57
N VAL A 171 -26.94 -19.67 12.63
CA VAL A 171 -25.48 -19.61 12.42
C VAL A 171 -25.02 -18.16 12.49
N GLU A 172 -24.27 -17.79 13.52
CA GLU A 172 -23.81 -16.40 13.70
C GLU A 172 -22.76 -16.03 12.66
N VAL A 173 -22.65 -14.75 12.34
CA VAL A 173 -21.59 -14.19 11.49
C VAL A 173 -20.82 -13.14 12.28
N ASN A 174 -19.51 -13.33 12.41
CA ASN A 174 -18.58 -12.40 13.05
C ASN A 174 -17.81 -11.61 11.99
N HIS A 175 -17.52 -10.35 12.26
CA HIS A 175 -16.56 -9.58 11.48
C HIS A 175 -15.15 -9.95 11.93
N TYR A 176 -14.21 -10.14 11.00
CA TYR A 176 -12.79 -10.30 11.27
C TYR A 176 -12.01 -9.16 10.60
N ASN A 177 -11.44 -8.29 11.43
CA ASN A 177 -10.61 -7.19 10.96
C ASN A 177 -9.20 -7.73 10.67
N HIS A 178 -8.82 -7.68 9.39
CA HIS A 178 -7.56 -8.25 8.94
C HIS A 178 -6.34 -7.42 9.36
N GLU A 179 -6.50 -6.14 9.67
CA GLU A 179 -5.40 -5.25 10.09
C GLU A 179 -4.90 -5.57 11.50
N ILE A 180 -5.82 -5.88 12.42
CA ILE A 180 -5.50 -6.19 13.83
C ILE A 180 -5.54 -7.69 14.14
N GLY A 181 -6.10 -8.50 13.24
CA GLY A 181 -6.22 -9.94 13.38
C GLY A 181 -7.14 -10.36 14.54
N GLU A 182 -8.27 -9.66 14.68
CA GLU A 182 -9.27 -9.87 15.74
C GLU A 182 -10.68 -10.02 15.16
N LEU A 183 -11.53 -10.78 15.87
CA LEU A 183 -12.97 -10.75 15.61
C LEU A 183 -13.57 -9.52 16.29
N GLU A 184 -14.17 -8.62 15.51
CA GLU A 184 -14.73 -7.36 15.99
C GLU A 184 -16.25 -7.41 16.19
N ASN A 185 -16.74 -6.49 17.04
CA ASN A 185 -18.15 -6.16 17.24
C ASN A 185 -19.03 -7.26 17.86
N LEU A 186 -20.30 -6.94 18.14
CA LEU A 186 -21.32 -7.96 18.42
C LEU A 186 -21.60 -8.73 17.12
N PRO A 187 -21.72 -10.07 17.17
CA PRO A 187 -21.98 -10.84 15.96
C PRO A 187 -23.34 -10.52 15.37
N TYR A 188 -23.49 -10.77 14.08
CA TYR A 188 -24.79 -10.99 13.50
C TYR A 188 -25.32 -12.33 14.00
N TYR A 189 -26.52 -12.33 14.59
CA TYR A 189 -27.07 -13.51 15.29
C TYR A 189 -27.51 -14.67 14.36
N SER A 190 -27.45 -14.48 13.04
CA SER A 190 -27.75 -15.45 11.99
C SER A 190 -27.17 -14.99 10.64
N ILE A 191 -27.01 -15.89 9.65
CA ILE A 191 -26.68 -15.51 8.26
C ILE A 191 -27.78 -14.62 7.69
N THR A 192 -29.02 -14.94 8.03
CA THR A 192 -30.19 -14.15 7.70
C THR A 192 -30.07 -12.70 8.21
N HIS A 193 -29.65 -12.51 9.47
CA HIS A 193 -29.47 -11.19 10.06
C HIS A 193 -28.32 -10.42 9.39
N PHE A 194 -27.22 -11.09 9.09
CA PHE A 194 -26.11 -10.51 8.32
C PHE A 194 -26.59 -9.93 6.98
N ILE A 195 -27.42 -10.67 6.24
CA ILE A 195 -27.99 -10.19 4.98
C ILE A 195 -28.95 -9.01 5.20
N LEU A 196 -29.77 -9.06 6.26
CA LEU A 196 -30.75 -8.02 6.54
C LEU A 196 -30.13 -6.66 6.85
N ASP A 197 -29.00 -6.65 7.53
CA ASP A 197 -28.31 -5.43 7.95
C ASP A 197 -27.44 -4.83 6.83
N ASN A 198 -26.72 -5.67 6.07
CA ASN A 198 -25.78 -5.21 5.05
C ASN A 198 -26.45 -4.80 3.72
N TRP A 199 -27.55 -5.44 3.33
CA TRP A 199 -28.29 -5.06 2.13
C TRP A 199 -29.50 -4.23 2.54
N ASN A 200 -29.49 -2.91 2.29
CA ASN A 200 -30.66 -2.05 2.46
C ASN A 200 -31.07 -1.46 1.09
N ASN A 201 -32.34 -1.04 0.91
CA ASN A 201 -32.75 -0.49 -0.38
C ASN A 201 -32.22 0.94 -0.63
N GLU A 202 -31.68 1.61 0.40
CA GLU A 202 -31.18 2.99 0.31
C GLU A 202 -29.80 3.04 -0.38
N SER A 203 -28.99 1.96 -0.29
CA SER A 203 -27.71 1.84 -1.01
C SER A 203 -27.86 1.67 -2.53
N ASN A 204 -29.05 1.27 -2.99
CA ASN A 204 -29.37 1.14 -4.42
C ASN A 204 -29.91 2.43 -5.04
N GLU A 205 -29.99 3.54 -4.29
CA GLU A 205 -30.29 4.87 -4.86
C GLU A 205 -29.18 5.35 -5.83
N GLY A 206 -27.98 4.74 -5.78
CA GLY A 206 -26.89 4.96 -6.74
C GLY A 206 -27.10 4.33 -8.12
N TYR A 207 -28.09 3.42 -8.30
CA TYR A 207 -28.42 2.92 -9.66
C TYR A 207 -29.09 3.99 -10.54
N ASP A 208 -29.49 5.13 -9.97
CA ASP A 208 -29.99 6.27 -10.74
C ASP A 208 -28.90 7.28 -11.13
N ASP A 209 -27.71 7.27 -10.50
CA ASP A 209 -26.62 8.20 -10.82
C ASP A 209 -25.25 7.55 -10.47
N GLU A 210 -24.56 7.00 -11.50
CA GLU A 210 -23.10 6.93 -11.70
C GLU A 210 -22.63 5.60 -12.38
N GLU A 211 -21.82 5.80 -13.43
CA GLU A 211 -21.00 4.84 -14.19
C GLU A 211 -21.71 3.92 -15.22
N GLU A 212 -22.04 4.48 -16.41
CA GLU A 212 -22.07 3.69 -17.64
C GLU A 212 -20.62 3.32 -18.02
N GLU A 213 -20.15 2.12 -17.64
CA GLU A 213 -18.96 1.50 -18.23
C GLU A 213 -19.15 1.36 -19.75
N GLU A 214 -18.26 2.02 -20.50
CA GLU A 214 -18.29 2.18 -21.96
C GLU A 214 -17.78 0.97 -22.75
N PHE A 215 -18.16 -0.27 -22.46
CA PHE A 215 -17.82 -1.39 -23.34
C PHE A 215 -18.91 -2.47 -23.38
N GLU A 216 -19.87 -2.34 -24.30
CA GLU A 216 -20.39 -3.48 -25.07
C GLU A 216 -21.19 -3.00 -26.30
N GLU A 217 -21.05 -3.75 -27.40
CA GLU A 217 -21.52 -3.42 -28.74
C GLU A 217 -23.06 -3.29 -28.83
N GLU A 218 -23.53 -2.34 -29.66
CA GLU A 218 -24.96 -2.14 -29.94
C GLU A 218 -25.59 -3.37 -30.60
N ASP A 219 -26.24 -4.22 -29.80
CA ASP A 219 -27.42 -4.94 -30.24
C ASP A 219 -28.67 -4.08 -29.97
N SER A 220 -29.37 -3.77 -31.06
CA SER A 220 -30.33 -2.66 -31.20
C SER A 220 -31.71 -2.85 -30.52
N GLN A 221 -31.73 -3.19 -29.23
CA GLN A 221 -32.94 -3.15 -28.40
C GLN A 221 -32.59 -2.73 -26.97
N LYS A 222 -32.68 -1.43 -26.65
CA LYS A 222 -32.67 -0.97 -25.24
C LYS A 222 -33.82 -1.66 -24.51
N LYS A 223 -33.50 -2.70 -23.74
CA LYS A 223 -34.46 -3.38 -22.86
C LYS A 223 -35.02 -2.31 -21.91
N PRO A 224 -36.33 -2.28 -21.66
CA PRO A 224 -36.89 -1.38 -20.65
C PRO A 224 -36.18 -1.62 -19.32
N LYS A 225 -35.70 -0.53 -18.67
CA LYS A 225 -35.12 -0.60 -17.32
C LYS A 225 -36.13 -1.31 -16.42
N GLU A 226 -35.67 -2.37 -15.79
CA GLU A 226 -36.49 -3.18 -14.91
C GLU A 226 -36.81 -2.39 -13.63
N PRO A 227 -38.04 -2.43 -13.10
CA PRO A 227 -38.37 -1.70 -11.89
C PRO A 227 -37.65 -2.29 -10.67
N ILE A 228 -37.08 -1.43 -9.83
CA ILE A 228 -36.51 -1.77 -8.52
C ILE A 228 -37.64 -2.20 -7.58
N LEU A 229 -37.49 -3.39 -7.00
CA LEU A 229 -38.41 -3.98 -6.04
C LEU A 229 -37.98 -3.64 -4.62
N VAL A 230 -38.81 -2.88 -3.91
CA VAL A 230 -38.54 -2.50 -2.51
C VAL A 230 -38.78 -3.68 -1.57
N SER A 231 -37.78 -3.99 -0.72
CA SER A 231 -37.91 -4.91 0.42
C SER A 231 -39.16 -4.62 1.25
N LYS A 232 -39.88 -5.68 1.65
CA LYS A 232 -41.08 -5.56 2.50
C LYS A 232 -40.78 -5.71 4.00
N ILE A 233 -39.56 -6.08 4.34
CA ILE A 233 -39.11 -6.23 5.72
C ILE A 233 -38.84 -4.83 6.28
N LYS A 234 -39.51 -4.49 7.38
CA LYS A 234 -39.36 -3.19 8.05
C LYS A 234 -38.21 -3.24 9.04
N ASP A 235 -37.38 -2.21 9.09
CA ASP A 235 -36.25 -2.09 10.04
C ASP A 235 -36.70 -2.20 11.51
N SER A 236 -37.93 -1.79 11.82
CA SER A 236 -38.49 -1.97 13.17
C SER A 236 -38.58 -3.43 13.61
N VAL A 237 -38.70 -4.36 12.67
CA VAL A 237 -38.75 -5.82 12.94
C VAL A 237 -37.34 -6.37 13.14
N ILE A 238 -36.36 -5.87 12.37
CA ILE A 238 -34.93 -6.21 12.50
C ILE A 238 -34.42 -5.78 13.89
N LYS A 239 -34.63 -4.51 14.26
CA LYS A 239 -34.26 -3.98 15.59
C LYS A 239 -34.97 -4.71 16.75
N ALA A 240 -36.19 -5.19 16.53
CA ALA A 240 -36.91 -5.98 17.53
C ALA A 240 -36.31 -7.38 17.69
N PHE A 241 -35.81 -7.97 16.60
CA PHE A 241 -35.05 -9.23 16.62
C PHE A 241 -33.70 -9.06 17.32
N GLU A 242 -32.89 -8.07 16.96
CA GLU A 242 -31.59 -7.79 17.58
C GLU A 242 -31.72 -7.73 19.11
N LYS A 243 -32.66 -6.92 19.61
CA LYS A 243 -32.90 -6.76 21.06
C LYS A 243 -33.27 -8.06 21.77
N GLU A 244 -33.89 -9.00 21.07
CA GLU A 244 -34.17 -10.33 21.62
C GLU A 244 -32.95 -11.24 21.54
N ALA A 245 -32.29 -11.28 20.38
CA ALA A 245 -31.13 -12.12 20.12
C ALA A 245 -29.94 -11.78 21.05
N THR A 246 -29.68 -10.49 21.33
CA THR A 246 -28.65 -10.05 22.29
C THR A 246 -28.85 -10.67 23.67
N LYS A 247 -30.10 -10.80 24.15
CA LYS A 247 -30.38 -11.40 25.46
C LYS A 247 -30.08 -12.89 25.54
N TYR A 248 -30.19 -13.59 24.41
CA TYR A 248 -29.81 -14.99 24.31
C TYR A 248 -28.29 -15.11 24.22
N TYR A 249 -27.66 -14.26 23.41
CA TYR A 249 -26.20 -14.20 23.26
C TYR A 249 -25.48 -13.95 24.59
N GLU A 250 -25.88 -12.93 25.37
CA GLU A 250 -25.29 -12.59 26.68
C GLU A 250 -25.37 -13.71 27.73
N LYS A 251 -26.22 -14.73 27.52
CA LYS A 251 -26.37 -15.88 28.44
C LYS A 251 -25.64 -17.13 27.98
N LYS A 252 -25.00 -17.09 26.82
CA LYS A 252 -24.30 -18.24 26.28
C LYS A 252 -23.12 -18.60 27.17
N PRO A 253 -22.86 -19.90 27.35
CA PRO A 253 -21.59 -20.32 27.92
C PRO A 253 -20.45 -20.04 26.95
N ILE A 254 -19.26 -19.76 27.49
CA ILE A 254 -18.04 -19.45 26.72
C ILE A 254 -17.80 -20.44 25.58
N TYR A 255 -17.93 -21.75 25.81
CA TYR A 255 -17.68 -22.78 24.81
C TYR A 255 -18.69 -22.87 23.64
N HIS A 256 -19.75 -22.06 23.63
CA HIS A 256 -20.64 -21.85 22.47
C HIS A 256 -20.57 -20.41 21.93
N ASN A 257 -19.80 -19.53 22.58
CA ASN A 257 -19.54 -18.18 22.13
C ASN A 257 -18.22 -18.16 21.35
N SER A 258 -18.29 -17.92 20.04
CA SER A 258 -17.11 -17.90 19.17
C SER A 258 -16.17 -16.74 19.49
N LEU A 259 -16.68 -15.57 19.88
CA LEU A 259 -15.86 -14.42 20.29
C LEU A 259 -15.07 -14.72 21.57
N ASP A 260 -15.75 -15.13 22.65
CA ASP A 260 -15.08 -15.44 23.92
C ASP A 260 -14.04 -16.57 23.77
N MET A 261 -14.34 -17.60 22.96
CA MET A 261 -13.38 -18.66 22.67
C MET A 261 -12.25 -18.19 21.77
N PHE A 262 -12.50 -17.28 20.83
CA PHE A 262 -11.46 -16.65 20.03
C PHE A 262 -10.52 -15.87 20.92
N GLU A 263 -11.01 -14.94 21.75
CA GLU A 263 -10.18 -14.18 22.70
C GLU A 263 -9.32 -15.12 23.55
N ARG A 264 -9.93 -16.17 24.10
CA ARG A 264 -9.26 -17.19 24.93
C ARG A 264 -8.16 -17.99 24.20
N SER A 265 -8.36 -18.28 22.91
CA SER A 265 -7.47 -19.15 22.11
C SER A 265 -6.59 -18.41 21.11
N SER A 266 -6.77 -17.10 20.96
CA SER A 266 -6.07 -16.24 20.01
C SER A 266 -4.55 -16.38 20.10
N TRP A 267 -4.02 -16.51 21.32
CA TRP A 267 -2.59 -16.73 21.57
C TRP A 267 -2.07 -18.07 21.04
N LEU A 268 -2.91 -19.10 20.86
CA LEU A 268 -2.54 -20.41 20.33
C LEU A 268 -2.59 -20.48 18.79
N LEU A 269 -3.18 -19.48 18.12
CA LEU A 269 -3.33 -19.47 16.67
C LEU A 269 -1.94 -19.44 16.02
N GLY A 270 -1.51 -20.60 15.50
CA GLY A 270 -0.24 -20.82 14.80
C GLY A 270 0.84 -21.62 15.52
N HIS A 271 0.66 -21.89 16.83
CA HIS A 271 1.61 -22.69 17.61
C HIS A 271 1.82 -24.11 17.05
N SER A 272 0.78 -24.71 16.46
CA SER A 272 0.79 -26.10 15.97
C SER A 272 1.47 -26.30 14.63
N TYR A 273 1.63 -25.25 13.83
CA TYR A 273 2.36 -25.29 12.55
C TYR A 273 3.67 -24.51 12.56
N GLY A 274 4.00 -23.84 13.67
CA GLY A 274 5.36 -23.36 13.93
C GLY A 274 5.51 -21.85 14.12
N ASP A 275 4.42 -21.09 14.02
CA ASP A 275 4.44 -19.63 13.99
C ASP A 275 3.50 -19.07 15.06
N PRO A 276 4.01 -18.49 16.15
CA PRO A 276 3.17 -17.86 17.16
C PRO A 276 2.27 -16.77 16.56
N ALA A 277 1.10 -16.55 17.16
CA ALA A 277 0.16 -15.51 16.74
C ALA A 277 0.80 -14.11 16.77
N TYR A 278 0.26 -13.19 15.97
CA TYR A 278 0.53 -11.76 16.16
C TYR A 278 0.11 -11.31 17.57
N ALA A 279 0.93 -10.46 18.21
CA ALA A 279 0.74 -10.04 19.59
C ALA A 279 0.67 -11.22 20.58
N PHE A 280 1.34 -12.34 20.27
CA PHE A 280 1.25 -13.60 21.02
C PHE A 280 1.44 -13.39 22.52
N THR A 281 2.48 -12.67 22.95
CA THR A 281 2.77 -12.59 24.39
C THR A 281 1.85 -11.67 25.16
N GLU A 282 1.26 -10.69 24.48
CA GLU A 282 0.17 -9.88 25.03
C GLU A 282 -1.08 -10.74 25.20
N LYS A 283 -1.52 -11.44 24.14
CA LYS A 283 -2.69 -12.33 24.16
C LYS A 283 -2.53 -13.48 25.16
N LEU A 284 -1.30 -13.98 25.36
CA LEU A 284 -0.98 -15.00 26.35
C LEU A 284 -1.27 -14.54 27.79
N ALA A 285 -1.20 -13.24 28.10
CA ALA A 285 -1.41 -12.72 29.45
C ALA A 285 -2.86 -12.93 29.93
N ASP A 286 -3.81 -12.96 28.98
CA ASP A 286 -5.23 -13.17 29.22
C ASP A 286 -5.63 -14.65 29.14
N ALA A 287 -4.67 -15.55 28.95
CA ALA A 287 -4.91 -16.97 29.01
C ALA A 287 -5.51 -17.39 30.38
N PRO A 288 -6.52 -18.28 30.38
CA PRO A 288 -7.07 -18.91 31.56
C PRO A 288 -6.01 -19.48 32.53
N SER A 289 -6.21 -19.26 33.82
CA SER A 289 -5.34 -19.81 34.86
C SER A 289 -5.49 -21.33 35.02
N PHE A 290 -4.49 -21.96 35.64
CA PHE A 290 -4.56 -23.37 36.03
C PHE A 290 -5.78 -23.67 36.92
N ALA A 291 -6.22 -22.70 37.73
CA ALA A 291 -7.42 -22.85 38.55
C ALA A 291 -8.71 -22.93 37.72
N ILE A 292 -8.80 -22.22 36.60
CA ILE A 292 -9.97 -22.28 35.71
C ILE A 292 -10.07 -23.65 35.05
N TRP A 293 -8.94 -24.25 34.66
CA TRP A 293 -8.92 -25.64 34.16
C TRP A 293 -9.50 -26.63 35.17
N GLU A 294 -9.13 -26.51 36.45
CA GLU A 294 -9.64 -27.37 37.53
C GLU A 294 -11.16 -27.28 37.69
N GLU A 295 -11.74 -26.10 37.45
CA GLU A 295 -13.19 -25.86 37.46
C GLU A 295 -13.87 -26.45 36.22
N GLU A 296 -13.29 -26.27 35.04
CA GLU A 296 -13.88 -26.67 33.75
C GLU A 296 -13.66 -28.15 33.38
N LYS A 297 -12.79 -28.88 34.09
CA LYS A 297 -12.41 -30.26 33.72
C LYS A 297 -13.59 -31.24 33.63
N THR A 298 -14.68 -30.99 34.36
CA THR A 298 -15.89 -31.83 34.30
C THR A 298 -16.63 -31.72 32.97
N ASP A 299 -16.43 -30.61 32.25
CA ASP A 299 -17.14 -30.25 31.02
C ASP A 299 -16.34 -30.59 29.75
N ILE A 300 -15.03 -30.86 29.85
CA ILE A 300 -14.15 -31.23 28.73
C ILE A 300 -14.74 -32.35 27.85
N LYS A 301 -15.36 -33.36 28.47
CA LYS A 301 -15.97 -34.50 27.75
C LYS A 301 -17.21 -34.11 26.91
N ASN A 302 -17.81 -32.95 27.18
CA ASN A 302 -19.06 -32.50 26.56
C ASN A 302 -18.80 -31.54 25.39
N TYR A 303 -17.67 -30.82 25.39
CA TYR A 303 -17.37 -29.74 24.45
C TYR A 303 -16.01 -29.97 23.74
N PRO A 304 -16.02 -30.45 22.47
CA PRO A 304 -14.80 -30.78 21.72
C PRO A 304 -13.81 -29.61 21.56
N ASN A 305 -14.31 -28.40 21.29
CA ASN A 305 -13.50 -27.19 21.16
C ASN A 305 -12.78 -26.83 22.48
N LEU A 306 -13.47 -26.95 23.61
CA LEU A 306 -12.87 -26.78 24.94
C LEU A 306 -11.80 -27.84 25.23
N ALA A 307 -12.03 -29.09 24.79
CA ALA A 307 -11.05 -30.16 24.91
C ALA A 307 -9.80 -29.90 24.07
N ALA A 308 -9.95 -29.48 22.81
CA ALA A 308 -8.83 -29.11 21.95
C ALA A 308 -8.00 -27.99 22.57
N TYR A 309 -8.67 -26.94 23.05
CA TYR A 309 -8.04 -25.81 23.73
C TYR A 309 -7.20 -26.27 24.93
N TRP A 310 -7.78 -26.99 25.90
CA TRP A 310 -7.04 -27.38 27.10
C TRP A 310 -5.89 -28.37 26.83
N ILE A 311 -6.03 -29.26 25.82
CA ILE A 311 -4.94 -30.17 25.42
C ILE A 311 -3.73 -29.35 24.95
N LEU A 312 -3.94 -28.46 23.98
CA LEU A 312 -2.87 -27.65 23.38
C LEU A 312 -2.33 -26.61 24.37
N HIS A 313 -3.20 -25.97 25.15
CA HIS A 313 -2.83 -25.09 26.26
C HIS A 313 -1.81 -25.76 27.19
N HIS A 314 -2.17 -26.90 27.79
CA HIS A 314 -1.25 -27.55 28.73
C HIS A 314 0.01 -28.09 28.07
N PHE A 315 -0.08 -28.55 26.82
CA PHE A 315 1.08 -29.00 26.05
C PHE A 315 2.12 -27.89 25.87
N TYR A 316 1.69 -26.71 25.43
CA TYR A 316 2.57 -25.56 25.20
C TYR A 316 3.06 -24.89 26.49
N PHE A 317 2.24 -24.91 27.56
CA PHE A 317 2.68 -24.48 28.90
C PHE A 317 3.59 -25.50 29.64
N LYS A 318 3.98 -26.61 29.01
CA LYS A 318 4.77 -27.70 29.65
C LYS A 318 4.12 -28.25 30.93
N ASN A 319 2.79 -28.19 31.00
CA ASN A 319 1.99 -28.79 32.06
C ASN A 319 1.67 -30.25 31.71
N ASP A 320 2.71 -31.07 31.51
CA ASP A 320 2.60 -32.39 30.89
C ASP A 320 1.63 -33.35 31.62
N ASP A 321 1.60 -33.30 32.96
CA ASP A 321 0.69 -34.12 33.78
C ASP A 321 -0.78 -33.69 33.59
N ALA A 322 -1.05 -32.38 33.62
CA ALA A 322 -2.39 -31.84 33.37
C ALA A 322 -2.84 -32.07 31.92
N CYS A 323 -1.91 -32.03 30.96
CA CYS A 323 -2.17 -32.40 29.56
C CYS A 323 -2.62 -33.86 29.44
N LYS A 324 -1.91 -34.80 30.08
CA LYS A 324 -2.30 -36.23 30.10
C LYS A 324 -3.65 -36.46 30.77
N GLU A 325 -3.96 -35.76 31.86
CA GLU A 325 -5.27 -35.82 32.51
C GLU A 325 -6.38 -35.28 31.60
N THR A 326 -6.14 -34.13 30.96
CA THR A 326 -7.06 -33.53 29.98
C THR A 326 -7.34 -34.49 28.83
N ILE A 327 -6.31 -35.11 28.25
CA ILE A 327 -6.46 -36.12 27.18
C ILE A 327 -7.31 -37.31 27.63
N LYS A 328 -7.11 -37.80 28.85
CA LYS A 328 -7.91 -38.90 29.42
C LYS A 328 -9.40 -38.53 29.54
N LEU A 329 -9.71 -37.26 29.83
CA LEU A 329 -11.08 -36.75 29.88
C LEU A 329 -11.65 -36.52 28.47
N ALA A 330 -10.86 -35.91 27.59
CA ALA A 330 -11.19 -35.56 26.21
C ALA A 330 -11.43 -36.79 25.31
N ASN A 331 -10.77 -37.91 25.56
CA ASN A 331 -11.04 -39.17 24.86
C ASN A 331 -12.45 -39.74 25.12
N LYS A 332 -13.22 -39.16 26.05
CA LYS A 332 -14.63 -39.48 26.27
C LYS A 332 -15.57 -38.57 25.48
N SER A 333 -15.05 -37.54 24.80
CA SER A 333 -15.82 -36.64 23.96
C SER A 333 -16.35 -37.36 22.71
N LYS A 334 -17.46 -36.88 22.18
CA LYS A 334 -17.99 -37.34 20.89
C LYS A 334 -17.10 -36.86 19.74
N GLY A 335 -17.22 -37.50 18.58
CA GLY A 335 -16.43 -37.16 17.39
C GLY A 335 -15.12 -37.95 17.26
N LYS A 336 -14.40 -37.72 16.17
CA LYS A 336 -13.14 -38.41 15.84
C LYS A 336 -11.91 -37.51 15.98
N ILE A 337 -12.06 -36.20 15.79
CA ILE A 337 -10.93 -35.24 15.79
C ILE A 337 -10.18 -35.20 17.13
N ILE A 338 -10.89 -35.09 18.26
CA ILE A 338 -10.25 -34.96 19.58
C ILE A 338 -9.46 -36.22 19.99
N PRO A 339 -9.97 -37.45 19.77
CA PRO A 339 -9.16 -38.66 19.92
C PRO A 339 -7.91 -38.67 19.04
N THR A 340 -8.00 -38.25 17.78
CA THR A 340 -6.85 -38.17 16.87
C THR A 340 -5.81 -37.16 17.38
N LEU A 341 -6.24 -35.94 17.74
CA LEU A 341 -5.39 -34.90 18.34
C LEU A 341 -4.68 -35.42 19.60
N SER A 342 -5.42 -36.08 20.48
CA SER A 342 -4.92 -36.67 21.72
C SER A 342 -3.82 -37.70 21.46
N GLN A 343 -3.97 -38.52 20.43
CA GLN A 343 -3.00 -39.56 20.08
C GLN A 343 -1.67 -38.97 19.62
N HIS A 344 -1.68 -37.90 18.80
CA HIS A 344 -0.47 -37.20 18.37
C HIS A 344 0.27 -36.56 19.55
N ILE A 345 -0.46 -35.86 20.42
CA ILE A 345 0.13 -35.19 21.58
C ILE A 345 0.72 -36.21 22.57
N LEU A 346 0.01 -37.31 22.85
CA LEU A 346 0.55 -38.39 23.69
C LEU A 346 1.79 -39.04 23.06
N ASN A 347 1.77 -39.34 21.77
CA ASN A 347 2.92 -39.93 21.08
C ASN A 347 4.14 -39.02 21.16
N TYR A 348 3.95 -37.70 21.04
CA TYR A 348 5.03 -36.73 21.20
C TYR A 348 5.55 -36.70 22.65
N LEU A 349 4.66 -36.54 23.64
CA LEU A 349 5.04 -36.49 25.06
C LEU A 349 5.70 -37.78 25.57
N GLU A 350 5.39 -38.93 24.96
CA GLU A 350 6.02 -40.22 25.27
C GLU A 350 7.31 -40.49 24.48
N GLY A 351 7.76 -39.54 23.65
CA GLY A 351 8.97 -39.68 22.83
C GLY A 351 8.85 -40.70 21.70
N LYS A 352 7.63 -41.09 21.33
CA LYS A 352 7.34 -42.03 20.24
C LYS A 352 7.34 -41.36 18.86
N SER A 353 7.26 -40.03 18.81
CA SER A 353 7.37 -39.23 17.58
C SER A 353 8.50 -38.21 17.67
N LYS A 354 9.16 -37.93 16.54
CA LYS A 354 10.17 -36.85 16.38
C LYS A 354 9.61 -35.59 15.72
N THR A 355 8.30 -35.59 15.48
CA THR A 355 7.54 -34.48 14.89
C THR A 355 6.19 -34.36 15.58
N LEU A 356 5.60 -33.17 15.55
CA LEU A 356 4.21 -32.96 15.94
C LEU A 356 3.44 -32.36 14.75
N PHE A 357 2.43 -33.08 14.27
CA PHE A 357 1.59 -32.80 13.08
C PHE A 357 2.33 -32.65 11.75
N ASN A 358 3.39 -31.84 11.67
CA ASN A 358 4.43 -31.79 10.62
C ASN A 358 5.67 -30.98 11.05
N VAL A 359 5.69 -30.46 12.29
CA VAL A 359 6.75 -29.60 12.83
C VAL A 359 7.83 -30.46 13.49
N ALA A 360 9.10 -30.17 13.20
CA ALA A 360 10.24 -30.83 13.82
C ALA A 360 10.28 -30.58 15.34
N SER A 361 10.64 -31.60 16.14
CA SER A 361 10.71 -31.49 17.60
C SER A 361 11.52 -30.30 18.11
N GLU A 362 12.59 -29.90 17.42
CA GLU A 362 13.39 -28.73 17.79
C GLU A 362 12.55 -27.44 17.79
N ASN A 363 11.77 -27.21 16.73
CA ASN A 363 10.89 -26.06 16.61
C ASN A 363 9.71 -26.13 17.60
N VAL A 364 9.14 -27.33 17.80
CA VAL A 364 8.10 -27.53 18.81
C VAL A 364 8.62 -27.17 20.21
N GLU A 365 9.79 -27.66 20.60
CA GLU A 365 10.39 -27.34 21.91
C GLU A 365 10.81 -25.87 22.03
N LYS A 366 11.21 -25.23 20.93
CA LYS A 366 11.47 -23.78 20.89
C LYS A 366 10.20 -23.00 21.24
N ILE A 367 9.08 -23.31 20.59
CA ILE A 367 7.78 -22.67 20.86
C ILE A 367 7.33 -22.97 22.30
N ARG A 368 7.34 -24.24 22.72
CA ARG A 368 6.98 -24.60 24.11
C ARG A 368 7.84 -23.87 25.14
N SER A 369 9.12 -23.66 24.87
CA SER A 369 10.01 -22.93 25.77
C SER A 369 9.71 -21.43 25.78
N GLN A 370 9.41 -20.84 24.62
CA GLN A 370 8.98 -19.45 24.49
C GLN A 370 7.64 -19.20 25.20
N THR A 371 6.65 -20.08 25.02
CA THR A 371 5.38 -20.02 25.76
C THR A 371 5.61 -20.16 27.26
N PHE A 372 6.44 -21.12 27.67
CA PHE A 372 6.76 -21.33 29.08
C PHE A 372 7.47 -20.14 29.71
N SER A 373 8.41 -19.47 29.02
CA SER A 373 9.10 -18.28 29.57
C SER A 373 8.19 -17.04 29.66
N ASN A 374 7.26 -16.89 28.71
CA ASN A 374 6.36 -15.74 28.67
C ASN A 374 5.07 -15.92 29.49
N ALA A 375 4.81 -17.13 29.98
CA ALA A 375 3.66 -17.44 30.83
C ALA A 375 3.63 -16.60 32.10
N ASP A 376 2.44 -16.38 32.67
CA ASP A 376 2.31 -15.97 34.06
C ASP A 376 2.36 -17.18 35.01
N PRO A 377 2.85 -17.01 36.25
CA PRO A 377 2.82 -18.07 37.26
C PRO A 377 1.43 -18.68 37.50
N LYS A 378 0.35 -17.93 37.23
CA LYS A 378 -1.05 -18.39 37.34
C LYS A 378 -1.41 -19.47 36.31
N HIS A 379 -0.68 -19.60 35.20
CA HIS A 379 -0.89 -20.60 34.15
C HIS A 379 -0.14 -21.91 34.41
N ILE A 380 0.92 -21.86 35.22
CA ILE A 380 1.83 -22.97 35.45
C ILE A 380 1.29 -23.89 36.55
N ASP A 381 1.40 -25.21 36.36
CA ASP A 381 1.11 -26.18 37.41
C ASP A 381 1.91 -25.80 38.68
N PRO A 382 1.26 -25.69 39.86
CA PRO A 382 1.94 -25.36 41.11
C PRO A 382 3.21 -26.19 41.40
N LYS A 383 3.29 -27.44 40.94
CA LYS A 383 4.47 -28.30 41.08
C LYS A 383 5.66 -27.84 40.22
N ASN A 384 5.39 -27.18 39.10
CA ASN A 384 6.38 -26.72 38.12
C ASN A 384 6.87 -25.28 38.37
N LEU A 385 6.26 -24.54 39.30
CA LEU A 385 6.62 -23.14 39.61
C LEU A 385 8.11 -22.96 39.95
N ARG A 386 8.73 -23.93 40.62
CA ARG A 386 10.17 -23.87 40.92
C ARG A 386 11.01 -23.93 39.64
N ILE A 387 10.70 -24.88 38.77
CA ILE A 387 11.41 -25.07 37.49
C ILE A 387 11.20 -23.84 36.59
N TYR A 388 9.99 -23.29 36.58
CA TYR A 388 9.66 -22.04 35.89
C TYR A 388 10.52 -20.86 36.38
N ASN A 389 10.62 -20.64 37.69
CA ASN A 389 11.45 -19.56 38.24
C ASN A 389 12.95 -19.77 38.00
N GLU A 390 13.42 -21.03 38.01
CA GLU A 390 14.79 -21.39 37.65
C GLU A 390 15.07 -21.12 36.17
N SER A 391 14.13 -21.43 35.25
CA SER A 391 14.30 -21.14 33.81
C SER A 391 14.34 -19.65 33.50
N LEU A 392 13.65 -18.82 34.30
CA LEU A 392 13.73 -17.36 34.22
C LEU A 392 14.97 -16.81 34.94
N GLY A 393 15.82 -17.64 35.54
CA GLY A 393 16.99 -17.18 36.31
C GLY A 393 16.62 -16.24 37.47
N LEU A 394 15.42 -16.39 38.04
CA LEU A 394 14.93 -15.60 39.17
C LEU A 394 15.33 -16.22 40.52
N SER A 395 15.66 -17.52 40.53
CA SER A 395 16.02 -18.29 41.72
C SER A 395 17.32 -17.87 42.40
N ASN A 396 18.24 -17.22 41.66
CA ASN A 396 19.57 -16.82 42.15
C ASN A 396 19.66 -15.33 42.54
N LEU A 397 18.56 -14.58 42.45
CA LEU A 397 18.56 -13.16 42.78
C LEU A 397 18.68 -12.95 44.28
N LYS A 398 19.53 -11.99 44.68
CA LYS A 398 19.61 -11.53 46.06
C LYS A 398 18.32 -10.74 46.37
N THR A 399 17.36 -11.40 47.01
CA THR A 399 16.04 -10.85 47.32
C THR A 399 15.87 -10.60 48.81
N ILE A 400 14.93 -9.72 49.15
CA ILE A 400 14.51 -9.46 50.53
C ILE A 400 13.11 -10.03 50.78
N SER A 401 12.91 -10.69 51.93
CA SER A 401 11.59 -11.25 52.25
C SER A 401 10.56 -10.14 52.49
N LYS A 402 9.30 -10.36 52.09
CA LYS A 402 8.21 -9.37 52.28
C LYS A 402 8.14 -8.82 53.71
N LYS A 403 8.27 -9.70 54.72
CA LYS A 403 8.22 -9.31 56.14
C LYS A 403 9.40 -8.42 56.55
N GLU A 404 10.59 -8.70 56.03
CA GLU A 404 11.79 -7.93 56.33
C GLU A 404 11.78 -6.57 55.61
N LEU A 405 11.33 -6.53 54.35
CA LEU A 405 11.14 -5.31 53.59
C LEU A 405 10.14 -4.36 54.28
N GLU A 406 8.98 -4.87 54.71
CA GLU A 406 7.98 -4.10 55.47
C GLU A 406 8.54 -3.53 56.79
N SER A 407 9.50 -4.22 57.42
CA SER A 407 10.19 -3.73 58.62
C SER A 407 11.18 -2.61 58.27
N ARG A 408 12.01 -2.80 57.24
CA ARG A 408 13.05 -1.83 56.84
C ARG A 408 12.47 -0.54 56.28
N LEU A 409 11.35 -0.60 55.55
CA LEU A 409 10.63 0.59 55.05
C LEU A 409 10.21 1.54 56.18
N LYS A 410 10.05 1.05 57.42
CA LYS A 410 9.68 1.86 58.59
C LYS A 410 10.87 2.43 59.36
N SER A 411 12.07 1.87 59.18
CA SER A 411 13.26 2.18 60.00
C SER A 411 14.41 2.81 59.23
N GLU A 412 14.52 2.56 57.92
CA GLU A 412 15.58 3.10 57.07
C GLU A 412 15.25 4.53 56.65
N VAL A 413 16.23 5.44 56.75
CA VAL A 413 16.04 6.87 56.42
C VAL A 413 16.31 7.14 54.94
N ASP A 414 17.19 6.34 54.31
CA ASP A 414 17.52 6.43 52.89
C ASP A 414 17.03 5.19 52.14
N LEU A 415 15.87 5.32 51.52
CA LEU A 415 15.22 4.25 50.78
C LEU A 415 15.93 3.90 49.46
N PHE A 416 16.72 4.82 48.88
CA PHE A 416 17.50 4.51 47.67
C PHE A 416 18.71 3.61 47.98
N LYS A 417 19.32 3.78 49.15
CA LYS A 417 20.36 2.86 49.62
C LYS A 417 19.83 1.43 49.79
N LEU A 418 18.58 1.28 50.23
CA LEU A 418 17.93 -0.03 50.32
C LEU A 418 17.75 -0.68 48.93
N ILE A 419 17.46 0.10 47.90
CA ILE A 419 17.43 -0.37 46.50
C ILE A 419 18.81 -0.86 46.05
N GLU A 420 19.89 -0.16 46.41
CA GLU A 420 21.27 -0.56 46.09
C GLU A 420 21.74 -1.85 46.78
N GLU A 421 21.22 -2.16 47.97
CA GLU A 421 21.56 -3.41 48.66
C GLU A 421 21.01 -4.67 47.97
N PHE A 422 19.93 -4.52 47.19
CA PHE A 422 19.23 -5.57 46.45
C PHE A 422 19.09 -5.18 44.97
N PRO A 423 20.18 -5.02 44.21
CA PRO A 423 20.19 -4.31 42.92
C PRO A 423 19.41 -5.00 41.80
N GLU A 424 18.92 -6.24 41.99
CA GLU A 424 18.14 -6.99 41.00
C GLU A 424 16.73 -7.35 41.50
N ASP A 425 16.34 -6.92 42.70
CA ASP A 425 15.04 -7.26 43.29
C ASP A 425 13.96 -6.25 42.89
N VAL A 426 13.48 -6.36 41.66
CA VAL A 426 12.47 -5.45 41.08
C VAL A 426 11.19 -5.39 41.92
N ALA A 427 10.76 -6.50 42.53
CA ALA A 427 9.58 -6.49 43.40
C ALA A 427 9.80 -5.66 44.68
N ALA A 428 11.00 -5.73 45.26
CA ALA A 428 11.37 -4.85 46.37
C ALA A 428 11.49 -3.39 45.91
N HIS A 429 12.14 -3.13 44.76
CA HIS A 429 12.24 -1.79 44.17
C HIS A 429 10.87 -1.16 43.98
N ASP A 430 9.91 -1.90 43.42
CA ASP A 430 8.54 -1.42 43.18
C ASP A 430 7.85 -0.99 44.47
N THR A 431 8.05 -1.76 45.54
CA THR A 431 7.49 -1.45 46.86
C THR A 431 8.18 -0.22 47.47
N ILE A 432 9.49 -0.12 47.35
CA ILE A 432 10.29 1.01 47.86
C ILE A 432 9.95 2.29 47.10
N LEU A 433 9.88 2.26 45.78
CA LEU A 433 9.53 3.41 44.94
C LEU A 433 8.12 3.92 45.23
N LYS A 434 7.14 3.02 45.44
CA LYS A 434 5.79 3.42 45.90
C LYS A 434 5.81 4.11 47.26
N GLU A 435 6.71 3.74 48.15
CA GLU A 435 6.88 4.41 49.44
C GLU A 435 7.61 5.76 49.30
N ILE A 436 8.61 5.86 48.41
CA ILE A 436 9.27 7.13 48.07
C ILE A 436 8.26 8.11 47.45
N SER A 437 7.40 7.65 46.53
CA SER A 437 6.35 8.47 45.87
C SER A 437 5.37 9.11 46.86
N LYS A 438 5.16 8.50 48.04
CA LYS A 438 4.34 9.09 49.10
C LYS A 438 5.04 10.24 49.84
N ASN A 439 6.37 10.17 49.95
CA ASN A 439 7.17 11.04 50.80
C ASN A 439 7.92 12.15 50.02
N ASP A 440 8.18 11.96 48.71
CA ASP A 440 8.83 12.93 47.82
C ASP A 440 7.87 13.36 46.70
N THR A 441 7.26 14.54 46.86
CA THR A 441 6.29 15.10 45.91
C THR A 441 6.89 15.50 44.57
N ASN A 442 8.21 15.72 44.50
CA ASN A 442 8.89 16.07 43.25
C ASN A 442 9.15 14.84 42.38
N LEU A 443 9.41 13.69 43.01
CA LEU A 443 9.59 12.41 42.32
C LEU A 443 8.29 11.66 42.05
N LYS A 444 7.23 11.93 42.82
CA LYS A 444 5.95 11.23 42.73
C LYS A 444 5.48 11.03 41.28
N ARG A 445 5.37 12.13 40.50
CA ARG A 445 4.90 12.06 39.11
C ARG A 445 5.82 11.20 38.24
N LEU A 446 7.13 11.34 38.41
CA LEU A 446 8.11 10.57 37.66
C LEU A 446 7.98 9.06 38.00
N ILE A 447 7.84 8.71 39.27
CA ILE A 447 7.64 7.32 39.71
C ILE A 447 6.30 6.75 39.22
N ASP A 448 5.21 7.53 39.30
CA ASP A 448 3.90 7.10 38.83
C ASP A 448 3.92 6.86 37.30
N ASP A 449 4.58 7.75 36.55
CA ASP A 449 4.81 7.58 35.11
C ASP A 449 5.70 6.36 34.82
N TYR A 450 6.79 6.12 35.57
CA TYR A 450 7.63 4.92 35.44
C TYR A 450 6.81 3.62 35.53
N PHE A 451 5.86 3.54 36.46
CA PHE A 451 5.00 2.36 36.58
C PHE A 451 4.02 2.22 35.42
N ARG A 452 3.48 3.33 34.89
CA ARG A 452 2.60 3.31 33.71
C ARG A 452 3.36 2.80 32.48
N GLU A 453 4.49 3.43 32.17
CA GLU A 453 5.26 3.21 30.95
C GLU A 453 5.94 1.83 30.92
N ARG A 454 6.14 1.21 32.09
CA ARG A 454 6.61 -0.19 32.18
C ARG A 454 5.62 -1.21 31.63
N THR A 455 4.34 -0.90 31.57
CA THR A 455 3.27 -1.86 31.21
C THR A 455 2.48 -1.46 29.97
N ASP A 456 2.92 -0.39 29.30
CA ASP A 456 2.29 0.15 28.10
C ASP A 456 3.03 -0.36 26.85
N SER A 457 3.15 0.46 25.81
CA SER A 457 3.79 0.12 24.54
C SER A 457 5.33 0.16 24.56
N ALA A 458 5.95 -0.65 23.71
CA ALA A 458 7.39 -0.63 23.43
C ALA A 458 7.87 0.66 22.75
N TYR A 459 6.98 1.37 22.08
CA TYR A 459 7.30 2.58 21.32
C TYR A 459 7.37 3.84 22.18
N ASN A 460 6.77 3.78 23.38
CA ASN A 460 6.68 4.93 24.27
C ASN A 460 8.06 5.39 24.74
N THR A 461 8.19 6.70 24.92
CA THR A 461 9.41 7.34 25.41
C THR A 461 9.14 7.95 26.76
N TRP A 462 9.89 7.54 27.78
CA TRP A 462 9.77 8.06 29.12
C TRP A 462 11.12 8.41 29.76
N PRO A 463 11.23 9.53 30.48
CA PRO A 463 10.34 10.68 30.38
C PRO A 463 10.43 11.31 28.98
N TYR A 464 9.33 11.89 28.49
CA TYR A 464 9.32 12.60 27.19
C TYR A 464 10.33 13.76 27.10
N ASN A 465 10.79 14.28 28.24
CA ASN A 465 11.88 15.26 28.30
C ASN A 465 13.04 14.65 29.11
N PRO A 466 14.19 14.35 28.48
CA PRO A 466 15.37 13.78 29.14
C PRO A 466 15.89 14.58 30.34
N GLU A 467 15.75 15.92 30.33
CA GLU A 467 16.19 16.78 31.44
C GLU A 467 15.41 16.53 32.74
N LYS A 468 14.24 15.89 32.65
CA LYS A 468 13.40 15.55 33.81
C LYS A 468 13.71 14.18 34.40
N LEU A 469 14.64 13.43 33.82
CA LEU A 469 15.04 12.11 34.34
C LEU A 469 15.89 12.26 35.60
N ASP A 470 15.47 11.61 36.69
CA ASP A 470 16.25 11.58 37.93
C ASP A 470 17.17 10.35 37.98
N LYS A 471 18.48 10.58 37.99
CA LYS A 471 19.51 9.53 37.99
C LYS A 471 19.44 8.59 39.19
N ARG A 472 18.78 8.97 40.30
CA ARG A 472 18.57 8.09 41.46
C ARG A 472 17.71 6.86 41.12
N LEU A 473 16.92 6.92 40.05
CA LEU A 473 16.11 5.80 39.56
C LEU A 473 16.93 4.76 38.76
N SER A 474 18.19 5.07 38.42
CA SER A 474 19.03 4.24 37.55
C SER A 474 19.07 2.76 37.94
N VAL A 475 19.20 2.43 39.24
CA VAL A 475 19.24 1.03 39.70
C VAL A 475 17.94 0.30 39.36
N ALA A 476 16.80 0.90 39.70
CA ALA A 476 15.49 0.28 39.52
C ALA A 476 15.12 0.16 38.04
N ILE A 477 15.47 1.16 37.22
CA ILE A 477 15.24 1.14 35.77
C ILE A 477 16.09 0.02 35.13
N ASN A 478 17.38 -0.04 35.42
CA ASN A 478 18.28 -1.07 34.88
C ASN A 478 17.93 -2.49 35.35
N ALA A 479 17.50 -2.67 36.59
CA ALA A 479 17.04 -3.95 37.12
C ALA A 479 15.76 -4.43 36.43
N ALA A 480 14.77 -3.54 36.28
CA ALA A 480 13.54 -3.83 35.55
C ALA A 480 13.87 -4.21 34.11
N PHE A 481 14.62 -3.38 33.38
CA PHE A 481 14.98 -3.65 31.99
C PHE A 481 15.66 -5.02 31.81
N ARG A 482 16.69 -5.34 32.60
CA ARG A 482 17.38 -6.65 32.52
C ARG A 482 16.49 -7.84 32.90
N GLN A 483 15.54 -7.66 33.82
CA GLN A 483 14.51 -8.67 34.07
C GLN A 483 13.57 -8.82 32.87
N GLY A 484 13.25 -7.72 32.20
CA GLY A 484 12.40 -7.66 31.00
C GLY A 484 12.99 -8.36 29.77
N LEU A 485 14.33 -8.39 29.63
CA LEU A 485 15.03 -9.11 28.56
C LEU A 485 14.74 -10.62 28.50
N LYS A 486 14.08 -11.18 29.51
CA LYS A 486 13.72 -12.60 29.62
C LYS A 486 12.37 -12.94 28.96
N TYR A 487 11.63 -11.92 28.57
CA TYR A 487 10.31 -12.01 27.93
C TYR A 487 10.40 -11.47 26.50
N ASP A 488 9.53 -11.92 25.60
CA ASP A 488 9.40 -11.29 24.27
C ASP A 488 8.81 -9.87 24.41
N ALA A 489 9.02 -9.02 23.40
CA ALA A 489 8.78 -7.58 23.46
C ALA A 489 7.32 -7.18 23.75
N GLU A 490 6.33 -8.00 23.43
CA GLU A 490 4.91 -7.65 23.63
C GLU A 490 4.42 -8.05 25.05
N ASN A 491 5.27 -8.69 25.84
CA ASN A 491 4.92 -9.06 27.21
C ASN A 491 4.92 -7.80 28.09
N LYS A 492 3.90 -7.61 28.92
CA LYS A 492 3.81 -6.49 29.88
C LYS A 492 4.99 -6.44 30.89
N LYS A 493 5.74 -7.54 31.05
CA LYS A 493 6.96 -7.63 31.88
C LYS A 493 8.25 -7.42 31.09
N ALA A 494 8.19 -7.25 29.77
CA ALA A 494 9.33 -6.91 28.94
C ALA A 494 9.84 -5.49 29.18
N PHE A 495 9.01 -4.66 29.85
CA PHE A 495 9.30 -3.29 30.28
C PHE A 495 9.81 -2.43 29.13
N CYS A 496 9.16 -2.54 27.97
CA CYS A 496 9.69 -1.97 26.74
C CYS A 496 9.72 -0.43 26.75
N GLY A 497 8.75 0.23 27.39
CA GLY A 497 8.70 1.69 27.53
C GLY A 497 9.83 2.32 28.35
N ILE A 498 10.67 1.52 29.03
CA ILE A 498 11.91 2.00 29.67
C ILE A 498 13.19 1.70 28.88
N THR A 499 13.10 1.01 27.73
CA THR A 499 14.25 0.66 26.87
C THR A 499 14.98 1.93 26.43
N LYS A 500 14.24 2.92 25.92
CA LYS A 500 14.77 4.23 25.54
C LYS A 500 15.36 5.00 26.74
N THR A 501 14.77 4.85 27.92
CA THR A 501 15.26 5.49 29.15
C THR A 501 16.65 5.02 29.55
N ILE A 502 17.01 3.76 29.26
CA ILE A 502 18.36 3.24 29.52
C ILE A 502 19.40 4.07 28.77
N GLY A 503 19.13 4.42 27.51
CA GLY A 503 20.00 5.30 26.71
C GLY A 503 20.13 6.71 27.30
N MET A 504 19.04 7.26 27.87
CA MET A 504 19.06 8.59 28.49
C MET A 504 19.87 8.66 29.80
N LEU A 505 20.00 7.55 30.53
CA LEU A 505 20.79 7.50 31.76
C LEU A 505 22.29 7.57 31.48
N ASP A 506 22.72 6.89 30.41
CA ASP A 506 24.09 6.83 29.88
C ASP A 506 25.18 6.60 30.95
N ASP A 507 24.90 5.73 31.92
CA ASP A 507 25.79 5.40 33.04
C ASP A 507 26.37 3.97 32.95
N ASP A 508 27.31 3.62 33.84
CA ASP A 508 27.95 2.30 33.87
C ASP A 508 26.94 1.15 33.96
N ARG A 509 25.81 1.34 34.67
CA ARG A 509 24.75 0.32 34.81
C ARG A 509 23.99 0.15 33.50
N SER A 510 23.74 1.25 32.81
CA SER A 510 23.10 1.30 31.50
C SER A 510 23.93 0.57 30.46
N MET A 511 25.26 0.72 30.47
CA MET A 511 26.16 -0.03 29.58
C MET A 511 26.12 -1.55 29.81
N VAL A 512 26.06 -1.98 31.08
CA VAL A 512 25.88 -3.41 31.40
C VAL A 512 24.55 -3.92 30.84
N SER A 513 23.47 -3.16 31.04
CA SER A 513 22.13 -3.47 30.52
C SER A 513 22.09 -3.54 29.00
N LEU A 514 22.64 -2.55 28.30
CA LEU A 514 22.70 -2.51 26.82
C LEU A 514 23.53 -3.68 26.28
N ARG A 515 24.69 -3.99 26.88
CA ARG A 515 25.48 -5.16 26.49
C ARG A 515 24.69 -6.45 26.69
N GLU A 516 24.00 -6.63 27.81
CA GLU A 516 23.14 -7.80 28.01
C GLU A 516 22.02 -7.89 26.97
N ALA A 517 21.39 -6.76 26.62
CA ALA A 517 20.33 -6.71 25.62
C ALA A 517 20.84 -7.15 24.24
N VAL A 518 22.01 -6.64 23.81
CA VAL A 518 22.68 -7.04 22.56
C VAL A 518 22.88 -8.56 22.48
N HIS A 519 23.13 -9.25 23.59
CA HIS A 519 23.38 -10.69 23.59
C HIS A 519 22.10 -11.54 23.79
N LYS A 520 21.06 -11.00 24.43
CA LYS A 520 19.85 -11.75 24.83
C LYS A 520 18.65 -11.57 23.90
N LEU A 521 18.42 -10.36 23.38
CA LEU A 521 17.28 -10.07 22.50
C LEU A 521 17.44 -10.78 21.16
N LYS A 522 16.36 -11.15 20.48
CA LYS A 522 16.45 -11.65 19.09
C LYS A 522 16.85 -10.51 18.14
N GLN A 523 17.34 -10.83 16.94
CA GLN A 523 17.76 -9.81 15.97
C GLN A 523 16.60 -8.96 15.44
N ASP A 524 15.39 -9.51 15.46
CA ASP A 524 14.11 -8.94 15.02
C ASP A 524 13.25 -8.45 16.19
N ASP A 525 13.79 -8.43 17.42
CA ASP A 525 13.07 -7.87 18.57
C ASP A 525 13.02 -6.34 18.47
N PRO A 526 11.84 -5.69 18.54
CA PRO A 526 11.71 -4.23 18.41
C PRO A 526 12.55 -3.43 19.41
N ARG A 527 12.82 -3.97 20.61
CA ARG A 527 13.69 -3.29 21.58
C ARG A 527 15.13 -3.18 21.10
N MET A 528 15.57 -4.07 20.21
CA MET A 528 16.94 -4.05 19.67
C MET A 528 17.21 -2.76 18.89
N GLU A 529 16.22 -2.22 18.18
CA GLU A 529 16.30 -0.93 17.51
C GLU A 529 16.74 0.17 18.48
N TYR A 530 16.03 0.31 19.59
CA TYR A 530 16.32 1.34 20.61
C TYR A 530 17.60 1.07 21.40
N VAL A 531 17.99 -0.19 21.55
CA VAL A 531 19.30 -0.53 22.12
C VAL A 531 20.42 -0.07 21.20
N VAL A 532 20.29 -0.27 19.88
CA VAL A 532 21.27 0.18 18.90
C VAL A 532 21.29 1.71 18.81
N GLU A 533 20.13 2.36 18.76
CA GLU A 533 20.01 3.83 18.79
C GLU A 533 20.67 4.42 20.04
N ALA A 534 20.41 3.87 21.23
CA ALA A 534 21.01 4.30 22.48
C ALA A 534 22.54 4.19 22.46
N LEU A 535 23.09 3.14 21.83
CA LEU A 535 24.54 2.97 21.69
C LEU A 535 25.12 4.00 20.71
N ILE A 536 24.46 4.25 19.59
CA ILE A 536 24.91 5.24 18.58
C ILE A 536 24.97 6.65 19.20
N ASN A 537 23.96 7.01 19.99
CA ASN A 537 23.81 8.34 20.58
C ASN A 537 24.55 8.52 21.93
N SER A 538 25.17 7.47 22.46
CA SER A 538 25.84 7.49 23.78
C SER A 538 27.23 8.14 23.73
N ASP A 539 27.51 9.01 24.70
CA ASP A 539 28.83 9.60 24.92
C ASP A 539 29.73 8.70 25.81
N HIS A 540 29.18 7.60 26.33
CA HIS A 540 29.90 6.72 27.24
C HIS A 540 31.01 5.92 26.54
N LYS A 541 32.19 5.84 27.19
CA LYS A 541 33.39 5.20 26.64
C LYS A 541 33.20 3.72 26.23
N GLU A 542 32.29 3.00 26.89
CA GLU A 542 32.02 1.59 26.60
C GLU A 542 31.07 1.38 25.42
N SER A 543 30.27 2.39 25.05
CA SER A 543 29.23 2.23 24.04
C SER A 543 29.79 1.71 22.71
N ARG A 544 30.91 2.28 22.24
CA ARG A 544 31.57 1.86 20.98
C ARG A 544 31.99 0.39 20.96
N SER A 545 32.35 -0.17 22.12
CA SER A 545 32.69 -1.59 22.23
C SER A 545 31.43 -2.45 22.14
N ILE A 546 30.33 -2.02 22.76
CA ILE A 546 29.06 -2.74 22.76
C ILE A 546 28.41 -2.66 21.36
N LEU A 547 28.49 -1.51 20.69
CA LEU A 547 28.06 -1.36 19.30
C LEU A 547 28.86 -2.28 18.37
N ALA A 548 30.14 -2.52 18.66
CA ALA A 548 30.92 -3.52 17.94
C ALA A 548 30.40 -4.94 18.16
N ASP A 549 30.05 -5.30 19.40
CA ASP A 549 29.43 -6.60 19.71
C ASP A 549 28.12 -6.79 18.90
N ALA A 550 27.28 -5.74 18.83
CA ALA A 550 26.05 -5.74 18.03
C ALA A 550 26.33 -5.90 16.52
N ALA A 551 27.32 -5.18 15.99
CA ALA A 551 27.73 -5.29 14.58
C ALA A 551 28.26 -6.69 14.21
N TRP A 552 29.00 -7.35 15.10
CA TRP A 552 29.45 -8.73 14.88
C TRP A 552 28.30 -9.71 14.85
N ARG A 553 27.29 -9.48 15.70
CA ARG A 553 26.11 -10.32 15.81
C ARG A 553 25.27 -10.36 14.52
N THR A 554 25.32 -9.32 13.68
CA THR A 554 24.71 -9.33 12.34
C THR A 554 25.17 -10.51 11.48
N PHE A 555 26.42 -10.96 11.62
CA PHE A 555 26.93 -12.12 10.89
C PHE A 555 26.48 -13.45 11.51
N GLU A 556 26.25 -13.48 12.82
CA GLU A 556 25.84 -14.68 13.55
C GLU A 556 24.38 -15.07 13.23
N THR A 557 23.53 -14.09 12.94
CA THR A 557 22.10 -14.30 12.68
C THR A 557 21.76 -14.40 11.19
N LEU A 558 22.76 -14.40 10.31
CA LEU A 558 22.55 -14.34 8.86
C LEU A 558 21.75 -15.54 8.33
N ASP A 559 22.00 -16.75 8.84
CA ASP A 559 21.30 -17.94 8.35
C ASP A 559 19.80 -17.92 8.73
N ASN A 560 19.47 -17.48 9.95
CA ASN A 560 18.07 -17.24 10.34
C ASN A 560 17.40 -16.19 9.44
N ILE A 561 18.09 -15.10 9.11
CA ILE A 561 17.58 -14.05 8.22
C ILE A 561 17.30 -14.60 6.82
N LYS A 562 18.17 -15.48 6.30
CA LYS A 562 17.94 -16.15 5.01
C LYS A 562 16.69 -17.02 5.07
N GLU A 563 16.54 -17.83 6.11
CA GLU A 563 15.39 -18.72 6.28
C GLU A 563 14.08 -17.93 6.35
N ILE A 564 14.04 -16.85 7.13
CA ILE A 564 12.85 -15.97 7.22
C ILE A 564 12.55 -15.34 5.86
N LYS A 565 13.55 -14.78 5.18
CA LYS A 565 13.35 -14.14 3.87
C LYS A 565 12.90 -15.12 2.80
N ASP A 566 13.45 -16.33 2.78
CA ASP A 566 13.08 -17.38 1.84
C ASP A 566 11.65 -17.90 2.13
N LYS A 567 11.25 -17.93 3.40
CA LYS A 567 9.88 -18.24 3.82
C LYS A 567 8.90 -17.16 3.36
N VAL A 568 9.16 -15.89 3.70
CA VAL A 568 8.35 -14.73 3.28
C VAL A 568 8.20 -14.70 1.75
N GLN A 569 9.28 -14.96 1.01
CA GLN A 569 9.25 -15.00 -0.45
C GLN A 569 8.39 -16.14 -1.02
N LYS A 570 8.33 -17.30 -0.34
CA LYS A 570 7.49 -18.44 -0.75
C LYS A 570 6.02 -18.24 -0.41
N GLU A 571 5.74 -17.66 0.76
CA GLU A 571 4.38 -17.44 1.26
C GLU A 571 3.70 -16.23 0.57
N GLY A 572 4.48 -15.32 0.00
CA GLY A 572 3.94 -14.13 -0.65
C GLY A 572 3.45 -13.09 0.37
N PRO A 573 2.69 -12.08 -0.10
CA PRO A 573 2.22 -11.00 0.76
C PRO A 573 1.13 -11.51 1.72
N THR A 574 1.47 -11.57 3.01
CA THR A 574 0.54 -11.80 4.13
C THR A 574 0.75 -10.69 5.17
N LEU A 575 -0.20 -10.43 6.06
CA LEU A 575 -0.03 -9.43 7.12
C LEU A 575 1.26 -9.65 7.92
N ASN A 576 1.53 -10.91 8.29
CA ASN A 576 2.75 -11.29 9.00
C ASN A 576 4.00 -10.95 8.18
N ASN A 577 3.97 -11.20 6.87
CA ASN A 577 5.10 -10.98 5.97
C ASN A 577 5.32 -9.50 5.60
N MET A 578 4.26 -8.69 5.55
CA MET A 578 4.33 -7.27 5.19
C MET A 578 5.06 -6.43 6.25
N PHE A 579 4.89 -6.77 7.53
CA PHE A 579 5.55 -6.08 8.64
C PHE A 579 6.78 -6.82 9.20
N THR A 580 7.22 -7.89 8.52
CA THR A 580 8.37 -8.67 8.99
C THR A 580 9.65 -7.84 8.93
N VAL A 581 10.22 -7.54 10.10
CA VAL A 581 11.57 -7.00 10.22
C VAL A 581 12.57 -8.15 10.27
N TYR A 582 13.49 -8.20 9.30
CA TYR A 582 14.49 -9.26 9.25
C TYR A 582 15.58 -9.10 10.32
N THR A 583 15.99 -7.86 10.62
CA THR A 583 17.00 -7.55 11.63
C THR A 583 17.08 -6.05 11.92
N HIS A 584 17.22 -5.69 13.21
CA HIS A 584 17.55 -4.35 13.70
C HIS A 584 19.07 -4.14 13.87
N LEU A 585 19.90 -5.17 13.65
CA LEU A 585 21.36 -5.09 13.86
C LEU A 585 22.13 -4.46 12.67
N ASN A 586 21.47 -4.26 11.53
CA ASN A 586 22.12 -3.71 10.34
C ASN A 586 22.62 -2.28 10.56
N GLU A 587 21.90 -1.47 11.34
CA GLU A 587 22.31 -0.10 11.68
C GLU A 587 23.56 -0.08 12.57
N ALA A 588 23.67 -1.02 13.52
CA ALA A 588 24.88 -1.17 14.32
C ALA A 588 26.11 -1.48 13.46
N LEU A 589 25.96 -2.36 12.45
CA LEU A 589 27.03 -2.64 11.50
C LEU A 589 27.38 -1.40 10.66
N GLN A 590 26.36 -0.68 10.18
CA GLN A 590 26.50 0.54 9.40
C GLN A 590 27.34 1.59 10.13
N GLU A 591 26.92 1.97 11.34
CA GLU A 591 27.57 3.01 12.13
C GLU A 591 28.96 2.58 12.61
N ARG A 592 29.13 1.30 12.95
CA ARG A 592 30.43 0.80 13.42
C ARG A 592 31.49 0.74 12.32
N ILE A 593 31.10 0.50 11.07
CA ILE A 593 32.03 0.55 9.92
C ILE A 593 32.56 1.98 9.72
N LEU A 594 31.73 3.00 9.94
CA LEU A 594 32.08 4.40 9.71
C LEU A 594 33.05 5.00 10.74
N THR A 595 33.46 4.26 11.78
CA THR A 595 34.41 4.73 12.80
C THR A 595 35.87 4.77 12.32
N LEU A 596 36.20 4.12 11.19
CA LEU A 596 37.51 4.14 10.53
C LEU A 596 38.68 3.58 11.35
N ASP A 597 38.43 2.65 12.27
CA ASP A 597 39.47 2.03 13.12
C ASP A 597 39.75 0.55 12.75
N GLU A 598 40.63 -0.12 13.52
CA GLU A 598 41.01 -1.52 13.25
C GLU A 598 39.81 -2.47 13.28
N VAL A 599 38.81 -2.19 14.12
CA VAL A 599 37.58 -3.01 14.19
C VAL A 599 36.72 -2.77 12.95
N SER A 600 36.63 -1.53 12.44
CA SER A 600 35.99 -1.25 11.16
C SER A 600 36.61 -2.09 10.03
N ILE A 601 37.94 -2.18 9.98
CA ILE A 601 38.65 -3.02 8.98
C ILE A 601 38.27 -4.50 9.12
N LYS A 602 38.23 -5.02 10.35
CA LYS A 602 37.85 -6.42 10.60
C LYS A 602 36.40 -6.72 10.23
N LEU A 603 35.48 -5.79 10.51
CA LEU A 603 34.07 -5.91 10.11
C LEU A 603 33.92 -5.89 8.59
N ILE A 604 34.64 -5.01 7.89
CA ILE A 604 34.66 -4.96 6.42
C ILE A 604 35.21 -6.27 5.84
N GLN A 605 36.32 -6.78 6.39
CA GLN A 605 36.88 -8.07 5.99
C GLN A 605 35.86 -9.20 6.15
N LYS A 606 35.13 -9.22 7.28
CA LYS A 606 34.07 -10.21 7.51
C LYS A 606 32.91 -10.02 6.53
N LEU A 607 32.45 -8.80 6.31
CA LEU A 607 31.40 -8.48 5.36
C LEU A 607 31.74 -8.98 3.95
N PHE A 608 32.95 -8.68 3.46
CA PHE A 608 33.39 -9.10 2.13
C PHE A 608 33.59 -10.61 1.98
N SER A 609 33.75 -11.36 3.09
CA SER A 609 33.69 -12.83 3.03
C SER A 609 32.30 -13.37 2.67
N TYR A 610 31.25 -12.52 2.71
CA TYR A 610 29.88 -12.81 2.30
C TYR A 610 29.48 -12.07 1.01
N SER A 611 30.41 -11.88 0.07
CA SER A 611 30.16 -11.13 -1.19
C SER A 611 28.98 -11.63 -2.03
N ASP A 612 28.70 -12.94 -2.01
CA ASP A 612 27.53 -13.52 -2.68
C ASP A 612 26.19 -13.26 -1.96
N HIS A 613 26.23 -12.65 -0.77
CA HIS A 613 25.08 -12.42 0.11
C HIS A 613 24.92 -10.94 0.52
N PHE A 614 25.52 -10.00 -0.21
CA PHE A 614 25.43 -8.56 0.10
C PHE A 614 24.00 -8.01 0.25
N LYS A 615 23.00 -8.64 -0.38
CA LYS A 615 21.58 -8.25 -0.29
C LYS A 615 21.01 -8.23 1.14
N TYR A 616 21.64 -8.90 2.10
CA TYR A 616 21.18 -8.98 3.50
C TYR A 616 21.76 -7.90 4.42
N PHE A 617 22.77 -7.15 3.97
CA PHE A 617 23.49 -6.17 4.79
C PHE A 617 23.12 -4.71 4.48
N GLY A 618 22.09 -4.49 3.65
CA GLY A 618 21.59 -3.15 3.33
C GLY A 618 22.67 -2.23 2.75
N VAL A 619 22.75 -1.01 3.27
CA VAL A 619 23.72 0.02 2.85
C VAL A 619 25.11 -0.12 3.48
N SER A 620 25.29 -1.05 4.43
CA SER A 620 26.60 -1.31 5.07
C SER A 620 27.68 -1.68 4.06
N VAL A 621 27.29 -2.27 2.93
CA VAL A 621 28.18 -2.62 1.82
C VAL A 621 28.75 -1.37 1.14
N GLY A 622 27.92 -0.37 0.85
CA GLY A 622 28.34 0.93 0.31
C GLY A 622 29.24 1.69 1.29
N ASN A 623 28.92 1.65 2.59
CA ASN A 623 29.78 2.22 3.62
C ASN A 623 31.15 1.54 3.65
N ALA A 624 31.20 0.21 3.57
CA ALA A 624 32.45 -0.52 3.50
C ALA A 624 33.32 -0.10 2.30
N PHE A 625 32.73 0.05 1.10
CA PHE A 625 33.44 0.56 -0.07
C PHE A 625 33.99 1.98 0.14
N SER A 626 33.17 2.88 0.69
CA SER A 626 33.58 4.26 1.01
C SER A 626 34.75 4.29 2.01
N VAL A 627 34.70 3.45 3.04
CA VAL A 627 35.77 3.33 4.06
C VAL A 627 37.04 2.74 3.46
N CYS A 628 36.96 1.70 2.63
CA CYS A 628 38.11 1.16 1.90
C CYS A 628 38.81 2.26 1.08
N ALA A 629 38.03 3.08 0.36
CA ALA A 629 38.56 4.19 -0.41
C ALA A 629 39.13 5.30 0.48
N HIS A 630 38.54 5.56 1.65
CA HIS A 630 39.05 6.52 2.62
C HIS A 630 40.42 6.11 3.17
N LEU A 631 40.54 4.86 3.63
CA LEU A 631 41.73 4.30 4.27
C LEU A 631 42.79 3.79 3.27
N GLY A 632 42.45 3.63 1.99
CA GLY A 632 43.38 3.16 0.95
C GLY A 632 43.64 1.66 0.97
N LEU A 633 42.62 0.84 1.29
CA LEU A 633 42.73 -0.62 1.45
C LEU A 633 42.73 -1.36 0.10
N SER A 634 43.83 -1.26 -0.63
CA SER A 634 43.99 -1.78 -2.00
C SER A 634 43.73 -3.27 -2.19
N GLU A 635 43.85 -4.07 -1.14
CA GLU A 635 43.57 -5.51 -1.14
C GLU A 635 42.11 -5.85 -1.47
N TYR A 636 41.19 -4.89 -1.31
CA TYR A 636 39.76 -5.09 -1.58
C TYR A 636 39.29 -4.56 -2.93
N THR A 637 40.16 -3.98 -3.75
CA THR A 637 39.76 -3.43 -5.07
C THR A 637 39.13 -4.49 -5.98
N GLY A 638 39.58 -5.74 -5.90
CA GLY A 638 38.99 -6.86 -6.64
C GLY A 638 37.50 -7.08 -6.32
N VAL A 639 37.14 -7.06 -5.03
CA VAL A 639 35.75 -7.21 -4.56
C VAL A 639 34.88 -6.06 -5.08
N ILE A 640 35.38 -4.82 -5.02
CA ILE A 640 34.67 -3.63 -5.50
C ILE A 640 34.42 -3.73 -7.01
N THR A 641 35.46 -4.11 -7.77
CA THR A 641 35.37 -4.27 -9.23
C THR A 641 34.38 -5.36 -9.62
N ASP A 642 34.40 -6.51 -8.94
CA ASP A 642 33.48 -7.61 -9.20
C ASP A 642 32.03 -7.25 -8.84
N TYR A 643 31.81 -6.45 -7.79
CA TYR A 643 30.48 -5.94 -7.46
C TYR A 643 29.91 -5.06 -8.58
N LEU A 644 30.70 -4.12 -9.12
CA LEU A 644 30.30 -3.27 -10.25
C LEU A 644 30.05 -4.09 -11.54
N ARG A 645 30.84 -5.14 -11.78
CA ARG A 645 30.62 -6.05 -12.91
C ARG A 645 29.32 -6.86 -12.78
N ARG A 646 28.92 -7.21 -11.56
CA ARG A 646 27.62 -7.88 -11.32
C ARG A 646 26.47 -6.90 -11.43
N SER A 647 26.64 -5.63 -11.03
CA SER A 647 25.56 -4.65 -11.13
C SER A 647 25.18 -4.32 -12.57
N SER A 648 26.12 -4.36 -13.52
CA SER A 648 25.81 -4.16 -14.95
C SER A 648 24.98 -5.29 -15.57
N GLN A 649 24.81 -6.41 -14.86
CA GLN A 649 24.00 -7.56 -15.29
C GLN A 649 22.57 -7.54 -14.71
N ILE A 650 22.23 -6.56 -13.87
CA ILE A 650 20.88 -6.44 -13.30
C ILE A 650 19.91 -6.09 -14.41
N LYS A 651 18.78 -6.80 -14.47
CA LYS A 651 17.69 -6.59 -15.42
C LYS A 651 16.36 -6.43 -14.68
N GLY A 652 15.47 -5.62 -15.24
CA GLY A 652 14.10 -5.47 -14.78
C GLY A 652 13.23 -6.65 -15.21
N LYS A 653 12.03 -6.73 -14.64
CA LYS A 653 10.97 -7.62 -15.14
C LYS A 653 10.10 -6.90 -16.17
N GLU A 654 9.90 -5.61 -15.98
CA GLU A 654 8.98 -4.74 -16.72
C GLU A 654 9.59 -3.35 -16.95
N THR A 655 9.01 -2.57 -17.86
CA THR A 655 9.49 -1.22 -18.24
C THR A 655 9.55 -0.23 -17.07
N GLY A 656 8.69 -0.40 -16.05
CA GLY A 656 8.67 0.38 -14.82
C GLY A 656 9.64 -0.08 -13.72
N SER A 657 10.49 -1.08 -13.99
CA SER A 657 11.44 -1.59 -12.99
C SER A 657 12.46 -0.51 -12.58
N TYR A 658 12.75 -0.41 -11.29
CA TYR A 658 13.75 0.50 -10.72
C TYR A 658 14.64 -0.19 -9.70
N LEU A 659 15.81 0.38 -9.42
CA LEU A 659 16.71 -0.12 -8.39
C LEU A 659 16.24 0.32 -7.00
N GLU A 660 16.25 -0.61 -6.05
CA GLU A 660 16.06 -0.28 -4.64
C GLU A 660 17.15 0.69 -4.14
N LEU A 661 16.81 1.61 -3.21
CA LEU A 661 17.74 2.61 -2.64
C LEU A 661 19.08 1.99 -2.21
N ARG A 662 19.06 0.84 -1.54
CA ARG A 662 20.28 0.17 -1.07
C ARG A 662 21.24 -0.16 -2.21
N LEU A 663 20.72 -0.55 -3.40
CA LEU A 663 21.55 -0.84 -4.56
C LEU A 663 22.14 0.44 -5.14
N ILE A 664 21.34 1.51 -5.24
CA ILE A 664 21.80 2.81 -5.72
C ILE A 664 22.96 3.33 -4.87
N ILE A 665 22.81 3.30 -3.54
CA ILE A 665 23.86 3.72 -2.60
C ILE A 665 25.11 2.85 -2.76
N ASN A 666 24.95 1.52 -2.74
CA ASN A 666 26.07 0.59 -2.78
C ASN A 666 26.86 0.67 -4.09
N ILE A 667 26.17 0.74 -5.24
CA ILE A 667 26.81 0.84 -6.56
C ILE A 667 27.49 2.20 -6.71
N SER A 668 26.86 3.29 -6.25
CA SER A 668 27.46 4.63 -6.27
C SER A 668 28.73 4.71 -5.44
N GLU A 669 28.73 4.20 -4.20
CA GLU A 669 29.93 4.19 -3.37
C GLU A 669 31.01 3.23 -3.90
N ALA A 670 30.63 2.11 -4.53
CA ALA A 670 31.57 1.23 -5.22
C ALA A 670 32.26 1.95 -6.40
N ALA A 671 31.50 2.67 -7.23
CA ALA A 671 32.03 3.43 -8.36
C ALA A 671 32.98 4.54 -7.91
N LEU A 672 32.60 5.29 -6.87
CA LEU A 672 33.45 6.32 -6.26
C LEU A 672 34.71 5.72 -5.61
N ALA A 673 34.59 4.56 -4.97
CA ALA A 673 35.71 3.87 -4.34
C ALA A 673 36.73 3.40 -5.38
N LEU A 674 36.27 2.72 -6.44
CA LEU A 674 37.13 2.28 -7.54
C LEU A 674 37.81 3.46 -8.23
N ALA A 675 37.07 4.54 -8.50
CA ALA A 675 37.60 5.78 -9.08
C ALA A 675 38.70 6.42 -8.22
N LYS A 676 38.65 6.29 -6.89
CA LYS A 676 39.69 6.80 -6.00
C LYS A 676 40.89 5.86 -5.88
N MET A 677 40.65 4.55 -5.83
CA MET A 677 41.66 3.54 -5.53
C MET A 677 42.43 3.05 -6.77
N GLU A 678 41.76 2.90 -7.91
CA GLU A 678 42.35 2.50 -9.19
C GLU A 678 41.81 3.35 -10.37
N PRO A 679 42.24 4.61 -10.51
CA PRO A 679 41.65 5.56 -11.47
C PRO A 679 41.63 5.09 -12.94
N GLU A 680 42.71 4.47 -13.42
CA GLU A 680 42.84 4.03 -14.82
C GLU A 680 41.89 2.87 -15.14
N ASN A 681 41.82 1.89 -14.24
CA ASN A 681 40.91 0.75 -14.36
C ASN A 681 39.45 1.20 -14.25
N ALA A 682 39.16 2.06 -13.26
CA ALA A 682 37.85 2.66 -13.06
C ALA A 682 37.36 3.39 -14.31
N LYS A 683 38.21 4.20 -14.94
CA LYS A 683 37.87 4.93 -16.16
C LYS A 683 37.44 3.99 -17.27
N GLN A 684 38.17 2.90 -17.48
CA GLN A 684 37.86 1.92 -18.54
C GLN A 684 36.57 1.16 -18.26
N GLU A 685 36.44 0.56 -17.07
CA GLU A 685 35.28 -0.27 -16.70
C GLU A 685 34.00 0.56 -16.58
N LEU A 686 34.03 1.71 -15.88
CA LEU A 686 32.83 2.54 -15.70
C LEU A 686 32.35 3.18 -17.01
N SER A 687 33.26 3.60 -17.90
CA SER A 687 32.86 4.17 -19.20
C SER A 687 32.21 3.09 -20.07
N LYS A 688 32.74 1.86 -20.01
CA LYS A 688 32.15 0.70 -20.68
C LYS A 688 30.74 0.44 -20.16
N PHE A 689 30.57 0.32 -18.83
CA PHE A 689 29.24 0.08 -18.25
C PHE A 689 28.26 1.22 -18.54
N PHE A 690 28.70 2.47 -18.45
CA PHE A 690 27.87 3.64 -18.75
C PHE A 690 27.33 3.62 -20.20
N ALA A 691 28.12 3.13 -21.15
CA ALA A 691 27.72 3.02 -22.55
C ALA A 691 26.85 1.78 -22.85
N GLU A 692 27.15 0.62 -22.27
CA GLU A 692 26.48 -0.65 -22.58
C GLU A 692 25.08 -0.79 -21.93
N VAL A 693 24.80 -0.03 -20.87
CA VAL A 693 23.53 -0.13 -20.12
C VAL A 693 22.30 0.30 -20.93
N ASP A 694 22.46 1.15 -21.95
CA ASP A 694 21.37 1.56 -22.85
C ASP A 694 20.87 0.42 -23.76
N GLU A 695 21.60 -0.70 -23.85
CA GLU A 695 21.20 -1.89 -24.62
C GLU A 695 20.20 -2.79 -23.88
N SER A 696 19.77 -2.41 -22.67
CA SER A 696 18.80 -3.17 -21.86
C SER A 696 17.34 -2.86 -22.25
N ASN A 697 16.44 -3.83 -22.07
CA ASN A 697 15.00 -3.64 -22.31
C ASN A 697 14.28 -2.84 -21.20
N ASP A 698 14.99 -2.44 -20.13
CA ASP A 698 14.41 -1.90 -18.90
C ASP A 698 14.93 -0.47 -18.64
N PRO A 699 14.26 0.57 -19.16
CA PRO A 699 14.78 1.94 -19.14
C PRO A 699 14.96 2.53 -17.73
N GLY A 700 14.11 2.15 -16.76
CA GLY A 700 14.23 2.58 -15.36
C GLY A 700 15.49 2.04 -14.65
N ILE A 701 15.78 0.75 -14.80
CA ILE A 701 17.03 0.15 -14.29
C ILE A 701 18.25 0.77 -14.99
N ALA A 702 18.16 0.99 -16.30
CA ALA A 702 19.25 1.51 -17.09
C ALA A 702 19.70 2.91 -16.61
N ILE A 703 18.74 3.82 -16.42
CA ILE A 703 19.04 5.17 -15.96
C ILE A 703 19.56 5.19 -14.51
N ASP A 704 19.05 4.33 -13.62
CA ASP A 704 19.57 4.19 -12.24
C ASP A 704 21.03 3.74 -12.22
N LEU A 705 21.37 2.72 -13.03
CA LEU A 705 22.74 2.23 -13.15
C LEU A 705 23.67 3.30 -13.73
N LYS A 706 23.25 4.03 -14.77
CA LYS A 706 24.03 5.13 -15.34
C LYS A 706 24.25 6.25 -14.33
N ALA A 707 23.25 6.60 -13.52
CA ALA A 707 23.39 7.57 -12.44
C ALA A 707 24.40 7.12 -11.36
N CYS A 708 24.50 5.81 -11.09
CA CYS A 708 25.53 5.28 -10.18
C CYS A 708 26.94 5.35 -10.80
N TYR A 709 27.10 4.93 -12.06
CA TYR A 709 28.41 4.90 -12.73
C TYR A 709 28.95 6.31 -13.03
N VAL A 710 28.06 7.25 -13.39
CA VAL A 710 28.47 8.63 -13.68
C VAL A 710 29.07 9.32 -12.45
N ALA A 711 28.70 8.91 -11.23
CA ALA A 711 29.32 9.41 -10.01
C ALA A 711 30.83 9.13 -9.97
N GLY A 712 31.25 7.91 -10.31
CA GLY A 712 32.67 7.54 -10.42
C GLY A 712 33.36 8.23 -11.61
N LEU A 713 32.67 8.35 -12.74
CA LEU A 713 33.22 9.03 -13.93
C LEU A 713 33.42 10.53 -13.72
N LEU A 714 32.47 11.23 -13.09
CA LEU A 714 32.62 12.63 -12.68
C LEU A 714 33.71 12.82 -11.62
N PHE A 715 33.93 11.81 -10.77
CA PHE A 715 35.03 11.86 -9.83
C PHE A 715 36.39 11.90 -10.55
N LEU A 716 36.53 11.16 -11.65
CA LEU A 716 37.74 11.10 -12.47
C LEU A 716 37.87 12.31 -13.40
N GLU A 717 36.76 12.71 -14.02
CA GLU A 717 36.69 13.73 -15.07
C GLU A 717 35.59 14.76 -14.77
N PRO A 718 35.80 15.65 -13.77
CA PRO A 718 34.76 16.56 -13.28
C PRO A 718 34.31 17.61 -14.30
N ASP A 719 35.13 17.89 -15.32
CA ASP A 719 34.85 18.85 -16.39
C ASP A 719 34.34 18.20 -17.70
N ASN A 720 34.12 16.88 -17.71
CA ASN A 720 33.61 16.20 -18.89
C ASN A 720 32.15 16.62 -19.17
N LYS A 721 31.91 17.19 -20.36
CA LYS A 721 30.60 17.73 -20.74
C LYS A 721 29.50 16.68 -20.82
N GLU A 722 29.80 15.47 -21.27
CA GLU A 722 28.81 14.40 -21.38
C GLU A 722 28.28 14.00 -20.00
N TYR A 723 29.20 13.74 -19.07
CA TYR A 723 28.86 13.34 -17.71
C TYR A 723 28.21 14.46 -16.92
N LEU A 724 28.65 15.72 -17.11
CA LEU A 724 28.01 16.88 -16.50
C LEU A 724 26.57 17.07 -17.00
N ASN A 725 26.35 16.96 -18.32
CA ASN A 725 25.00 17.12 -18.88
C ASN A 725 24.06 16.00 -18.40
N PHE A 726 24.57 14.76 -18.28
CA PHE A 726 23.79 13.66 -17.72
C PHE A 726 23.49 13.89 -16.23
N ALA A 727 24.46 14.37 -15.44
CA ALA A 727 24.22 14.72 -14.04
C ALA A 727 23.23 15.86 -13.85
N GLU A 728 23.27 16.89 -14.71
CA GLU A 728 22.25 17.96 -14.74
C GLU A 728 20.85 17.40 -15.02
N ARG A 729 20.73 16.44 -15.97
CA ARG A 729 19.48 15.75 -16.25
C ARG A 729 18.95 14.98 -15.03
N ILE A 730 19.81 14.21 -14.38
CA ILE A 730 19.41 13.41 -13.21
C ILE A 730 19.05 14.30 -12.02
N LEU A 731 19.85 15.32 -11.69
CA LEU A 731 19.56 16.24 -10.59
C LEU A 731 18.41 17.21 -10.88
N GLY A 732 18.15 17.49 -12.16
CA GLY A 732 17.05 18.33 -12.59
C GLY A 732 15.69 17.62 -12.51
N ASN A 733 15.67 16.31 -12.35
CA ASN A 733 14.45 15.57 -12.02
C ASN A 733 14.10 15.85 -10.55
N LYS A 734 13.05 16.64 -10.34
CA LYS A 734 12.64 17.16 -9.03
C LYS A 734 11.68 16.23 -8.26
N GLY A 735 11.42 15.03 -8.76
CA GLY A 735 10.56 14.04 -8.09
C GLY A 735 11.33 13.06 -7.20
N ASP A 736 10.64 11.98 -6.83
CA ASP A 736 10.99 10.99 -5.80
C ASP A 736 12.10 10.00 -6.17
N GLN A 737 13.04 10.48 -6.99
CA GLN A 737 14.06 9.65 -7.61
C GLN A 737 15.35 9.66 -6.76
N VAL A 738 15.52 8.61 -5.97
CA VAL A 738 16.71 8.38 -5.11
C VAL A 738 18.04 8.23 -5.86
N ARG A 739 18.01 8.09 -7.19
CA ARG A 739 19.20 7.97 -8.08
C ARG A 739 20.16 9.16 -8.05
N VAL A 740 19.73 10.30 -7.52
CA VAL A 740 20.57 11.50 -7.36
C VAL A 740 21.71 11.31 -6.36
N TYR A 741 21.59 10.33 -5.45
CA TYR A 741 22.53 10.09 -4.35
C TYR A 741 24.02 10.13 -4.77
N GLY A 742 24.41 9.29 -5.73
CA GLY A 742 25.82 9.14 -6.13
C GLY A 742 26.42 10.43 -6.69
N ILE A 743 25.63 11.18 -7.46
CA ILE A 743 26.05 12.45 -8.05
C ILE A 743 26.24 13.51 -6.96
N ILE A 744 25.32 13.63 -6.01
CA ILE A 744 25.43 14.55 -4.86
C ILE A 744 26.70 14.24 -4.05
N ARG A 745 26.95 12.95 -3.78
CA ARG A 745 28.19 12.49 -3.12
C ARG A 745 29.44 12.91 -3.89
N CYS A 746 29.44 12.78 -5.22
CA CYS A 746 30.54 13.21 -6.07
C CYS A 746 30.74 14.73 -6.01
N ILE A 747 29.65 15.52 -6.10
CA ILE A 747 29.68 16.98 -6.01
C ILE A 747 30.37 17.42 -4.72
N LYS A 748 30.01 16.83 -3.58
CA LYS A 748 30.66 17.08 -2.28
C LYS A 748 32.16 16.72 -2.31
N LYS A 749 32.51 15.52 -2.76
CA LYS A 749 33.89 15.02 -2.79
C LYS A 749 34.80 15.84 -3.72
N LYS A 750 34.29 16.37 -4.84
CA LYS A 750 35.06 17.09 -5.87
C LYS A 750 34.81 18.59 -5.95
N LYS A 751 33.87 19.11 -5.17
CA LYS A 751 33.44 20.53 -5.17
C LYS A 751 33.02 21.03 -6.55
N ILE A 752 32.15 20.28 -7.22
CA ILE A 752 31.68 20.59 -8.59
C ILE A 752 30.68 21.75 -8.54
N ALA A 753 31.18 22.99 -8.67
CA ALA A 753 30.37 24.20 -8.53
C ALA A 753 29.24 24.35 -9.57
N LYS A 754 29.39 23.77 -10.78
CA LYS A 754 28.41 23.86 -11.87
C LYS A 754 27.03 23.29 -11.50
N LEU A 755 26.99 22.32 -10.57
CA LEU A 755 25.77 21.62 -10.17
C LEU A 755 25.15 22.18 -8.88
N LYS A 756 25.70 23.26 -8.31
CA LYS A 756 25.32 23.81 -7.00
C LYS A 756 23.83 24.15 -6.91
N ASP A 757 23.27 24.83 -7.92
CA ASP A 757 21.88 25.31 -7.86
C ASP A 757 20.86 24.16 -7.96
N TYR A 758 21.25 23.00 -8.50
CA TYR A 758 20.39 21.82 -8.52
C TYR A 758 20.23 21.17 -7.14
N LEU A 759 21.21 21.33 -6.24
CA LEU A 759 21.14 20.77 -4.88
C LEU A 759 19.98 21.35 -4.07
N TRP A 760 19.58 22.60 -4.34
CA TRP A 760 18.57 23.30 -3.56
C TRP A 760 17.24 22.55 -3.49
N TYR A 761 16.82 21.92 -4.58
CA TYR A 761 15.55 21.17 -4.63
C TYR A 761 15.61 19.88 -3.80
N HIS A 762 16.77 19.23 -3.75
CA HIS A 762 16.98 17.98 -3.01
C HIS A 762 17.15 18.18 -1.50
N ILE A 763 17.26 19.44 -1.05
CA ILE A 763 17.28 19.80 0.38
C ILE A 763 15.86 19.82 0.98
N TYR A 764 14.82 20.01 0.15
CA TYR A 764 13.43 20.18 0.60
C TYR A 764 12.47 19.26 -0.17
N ALA A 765 12.90 18.04 -0.49
CA ALA A 765 12.17 17.17 -1.41
C ALA A 765 10.82 16.66 -0.86
N ASP A 766 10.66 16.50 0.45
CA ASP A 766 9.37 16.42 1.18
C ASP A 766 9.70 16.43 2.69
N PRO A 767 9.21 17.40 3.48
CA PRO A 767 9.53 17.46 4.91
C PRO A 767 8.84 16.37 5.77
N ASP A 768 7.81 15.66 5.28
CA ASP A 768 7.09 14.65 6.09
C ASP A 768 6.52 13.48 5.25
N PRO A 769 7.38 12.53 4.81
CA PRO A 769 6.93 11.43 3.97
C PRO A 769 6.06 10.45 4.76
N MET A 770 4.85 10.16 4.28
CA MET A 770 3.91 9.26 4.99
C MET A 770 4.39 7.80 5.11
N VAL A 771 5.31 7.33 4.24
CA VAL A 771 5.69 5.90 4.16
C VAL A 771 7.15 5.62 3.75
N ASP A 772 7.84 6.51 3.01
CA ASP A 772 9.20 6.26 2.47
C ASP A 772 10.26 7.22 3.05
N TYR A 773 11.12 6.74 3.95
CA TYR A 773 12.21 7.53 4.55
C TYR A 773 13.48 7.63 3.67
N SER A 774 13.46 7.13 2.43
CA SER A 774 14.62 7.21 1.52
C SER A 774 15.06 8.65 1.22
N TRP A 775 14.13 9.60 1.32
CA TRP A 775 14.36 11.02 1.18
C TRP A 775 15.33 11.61 2.18
N THR A 776 15.29 11.13 3.42
CA THR A 776 16.15 11.62 4.49
C THR A 776 17.63 11.42 4.13
N TYR A 777 17.98 10.33 3.45
CA TYR A 777 19.34 10.08 2.98
C TYR A 777 19.79 11.09 1.90
N ILE A 778 18.90 11.42 0.97
CA ILE A 778 19.18 12.38 -0.11
C ILE A 778 19.33 13.79 0.46
N GLU A 779 18.40 14.21 1.32
CA GLU A 779 18.41 15.52 1.96
C GLU A 779 19.71 15.73 2.75
N VAL A 780 20.09 14.76 3.60
CA VAL A 780 21.30 14.86 4.43
C VAL A 780 22.54 15.05 3.56
N GLU A 781 22.68 14.28 2.48
CA GLU A 781 23.82 14.42 1.56
C GLU A 781 23.75 15.70 0.73
N ALA A 782 22.55 16.17 0.33
CA ALA A 782 22.35 17.42 -0.39
C ALA A 782 22.73 18.63 0.46
N ARG A 783 22.28 18.68 1.72
CA ARG A 783 22.66 19.70 2.71
C ARG A 783 24.17 19.70 2.93
N SER A 784 24.77 18.52 3.10
CA SER A 784 26.21 18.40 3.31
C SER A 784 27.03 18.85 2.08
N ALA A 785 26.56 18.53 0.88
CA ALA A 785 27.16 19.00 -0.36
C ALA A 785 27.03 20.53 -0.51
N TRP A 786 25.87 21.09 -0.18
CA TRP A 786 25.62 22.53 -0.18
C TRP A 786 26.56 23.28 0.77
N GLU A 787 26.66 22.84 2.03
CA GLU A 787 27.56 23.43 3.03
C GLU A 787 29.02 23.34 2.58
N THR A 788 29.42 22.23 1.95
CA THR A 788 30.79 22.07 1.40
C THR A 788 31.10 23.05 0.27
N LEU A 789 30.11 23.37 -0.58
CA LEU A 789 30.27 24.27 -1.72
C LEU A 789 30.16 25.76 -1.34
N THR A 790 29.26 26.09 -0.42
CA THR A 790 28.92 27.48 -0.08
C THR A 790 29.63 27.97 1.18
N GLY A 791 29.99 27.06 2.10
CA GLY A 791 30.46 27.39 3.45
C GLY A 791 29.33 27.77 4.41
N GLU A 792 28.08 27.70 3.97
CA GLU A 792 26.90 28.07 4.75
C GLU A 792 25.95 26.89 4.88
N LYS A 793 25.31 26.75 6.05
CA LYS A 793 24.23 25.77 6.22
C LYS A 793 23.02 26.22 5.41
N ALA A 794 22.40 25.28 4.69
CA ALA A 794 21.10 25.55 4.10
C ALA A 794 20.07 25.84 5.21
N PRO A 795 19.11 26.75 4.99
CA PRO A 795 18.06 27.03 5.96
C PRO A 795 17.34 25.74 6.42
N GLU A 796 16.92 25.72 7.68
CA GLU A 796 16.00 24.70 8.17
C GLU A 796 14.60 24.95 7.58
N PHE A 797 13.82 23.88 7.45
CA PHE A 797 12.44 24.00 7.00
C PHE A 797 11.59 24.65 8.11
N ASP A 798 10.81 25.68 7.78
CA ASP A 798 9.90 26.36 8.72
C ASP A 798 8.51 25.68 8.68
N ASP A 799 8.23 24.84 9.68
CA ASP A 799 6.99 24.06 9.79
C ASP A 799 5.77 24.86 10.29
N SER A 800 5.95 26.14 10.66
CA SER A 800 4.90 26.93 11.30
C SER A 800 3.66 27.18 10.43
N ASP A 801 3.80 27.13 9.10
CA ASP A 801 2.70 27.21 8.13
C ASP A 801 2.99 26.37 6.86
N GLN A 802 3.53 25.15 7.03
CA GLN A 802 3.89 24.24 5.93
C GLN A 802 2.79 24.11 4.86
N TYR A 803 1.52 24.03 5.28
CA TYR A 803 0.35 23.88 4.40
C TYR A 803 -0.18 25.19 3.81
N ALA A 804 0.59 26.29 3.93
CA ALA A 804 0.21 27.63 3.44
C ALA A 804 -1.18 28.08 3.93
N SER A 805 -1.61 27.59 5.09
CA SER A 805 -2.95 27.81 5.62
C SER A 805 -3.16 29.25 6.05
N ALA A 806 -2.13 29.89 6.63
CA ALA A 806 -2.19 31.31 6.99
C ALA A 806 -2.16 32.23 5.77
N LEU A 807 -1.51 31.82 4.67
CA LEU A 807 -1.47 32.58 3.41
C LEU A 807 -2.85 32.72 2.76
N SER A 808 -3.76 31.78 2.96
CA SER A 808 -5.15 31.89 2.46
C SER A 808 -5.88 33.15 2.94
N LYS A 809 -5.50 33.68 4.12
CA LYS A 809 -6.03 34.91 4.72
C LYS A 809 -5.35 36.18 4.18
N LYS A 810 -4.19 36.04 3.52
CA LYS A 810 -3.37 37.10 2.91
C LYS A 810 -2.96 36.68 1.50
N LYS A 811 -3.95 36.58 0.61
CA LYS A 811 -3.81 36.00 -0.74
C LYS A 811 -2.77 36.70 -1.61
N ASP A 812 -2.45 37.96 -1.30
CA ASP A 812 -1.41 38.76 -1.95
C ASP A 812 0.00 38.15 -1.83
N LEU A 813 0.24 37.33 -0.81
CA LEU A 813 1.52 36.66 -0.57
C LEU A 813 1.63 35.29 -1.26
N LEU A 814 0.52 34.74 -1.78
CA LEU A 814 0.52 33.42 -2.43
C LEU A 814 1.49 33.28 -3.62
N PRO A 815 1.66 34.29 -4.51
CA PRO A 815 2.60 34.15 -5.63
C PRO A 815 4.04 34.01 -5.14
N GLU A 816 4.48 34.87 -4.24
CA GLU A 816 5.86 34.87 -3.74
C GLU A 816 6.18 33.58 -2.98
N ALA A 817 5.19 32.99 -2.29
CA ALA A 817 5.32 31.72 -1.58
C ALA A 817 5.75 30.54 -2.49
N ILE A 818 5.49 30.58 -3.80
CA ILE A 818 5.97 29.56 -4.77
C ILE A 818 7.51 29.49 -4.78
N LEU A 819 8.19 30.60 -4.47
CA LEU A 819 9.64 30.71 -4.48
C LEU A 819 10.31 30.32 -3.15
N HIS A 820 9.51 29.95 -2.14
CA HIS A 820 9.99 29.70 -0.77
C HIS A 820 9.70 28.26 -0.31
N PRO A 821 10.29 27.25 -0.97
CA PRO A 821 10.11 25.84 -0.58
C PRO A 821 10.70 25.52 0.80
N GLU A 822 11.59 26.38 1.33
CA GLU A 822 12.09 26.29 2.70
C GLU A 822 11.03 26.61 3.77
N LYS A 823 9.87 27.15 3.36
CA LYS A 823 8.83 27.63 4.25
C LYS A 823 7.45 27.05 3.97
N TYR A 824 7.14 26.78 2.71
CA TYR A 824 5.83 26.27 2.31
C TYR A 824 5.99 25.05 1.41
N SER A 825 5.14 24.04 1.62
CA SER A 825 4.99 22.96 0.66
C SER A 825 4.43 23.53 -0.65
N THR A 826 5.17 23.35 -1.75
CA THR A 826 4.82 23.94 -3.05
C THR A 826 3.46 23.46 -3.56
N GLN A 827 3.14 22.18 -3.35
CA GLN A 827 1.82 21.61 -3.64
C GLN A 827 0.70 22.42 -2.97
N HIS A 828 0.83 22.67 -1.67
CA HIS A 828 -0.19 23.38 -0.90
C HIS A 828 -0.30 24.85 -1.29
N VAL A 829 0.81 25.51 -1.69
CA VAL A 829 0.74 26.87 -2.22
C VAL A 829 -0.12 26.91 -3.49
N PHE A 830 0.12 26.01 -4.44
CA PHE A 830 -0.69 25.93 -5.67
C PHE A 830 -2.14 25.54 -5.40
N GLU A 831 -2.38 24.58 -4.50
CA GLU A 831 -3.71 24.20 -4.07
C GLU A 831 -4.47 25.41 -3.50
N LYS A 832 -3.84 26.20 -2.61
CA LYS A 832 -4.49 27.40 -2.05
C LYS A 832 -4.74 28.47 -3.11
N ILE A 833 -3.87 28.64 -4.11
CA ILE A 833 -4.14 29.53 -5.26
C ILE A 833 -5.41 29.08 -6.01
N ARG A 834 -5.53 27.78 -6.28
CA ARG A 834 -6.69 27.16 -6.94
C ARG A 834 -7.97 27.33 -6.12
N GLU A 835 -7.99 26.89 -4.88
CA GLU A 835 -9.15 26.94 -3.98
C GLU A 835 -9.66 28.37 -3.79
N THR A 836 -8.74 29.31 -3.60
CA THR A 836 -9.08 30.72 -3.41
C THR A 836 -9.42 31.45 -4.70
N LYS A 837 -9.26 30.77 -5.86
CA LYS A 837 -9.41 31.31 -7.22
C LYS A 837 -8.63 32.61 -7.43
N TYR A 838 -7.45 32.71 -6.83
CA TYR A 838 -6.65 33.92 -6.86
C TYR A 838 -5.99 34.09 -8.24
N LYS A 839 -6.28 35.22 -8.91
CA LYS A 839 -5.71 35.54 -10.22
C LYS A 839 -4.73 36.71 -10.12
N HIS A 840 -3.49 36.49 -10.54
CA HIS A 840 -2.44 37.51 -10.52
C HIS A 840 -1.32 37.17 -11.49
N GLU A 841 -0.73 38.17 -12.17
CA GLU A 841 0.36 37.95 -13.13
C GLU A 841 1.57 37.26 -12.51
N ASP A 842 1.87 37.55 -11.23
CA ASP A 842 2.99 36.91 -10.53
C ASP A 842 2.79 35.39 -10.30
N VAL A 843 1.54 34.89 -10.27
CA VAL A 843 1.30 33.43 -10.24
C VAL A 843 1.81 32.80 -11.54
N ILE A 844 1.57 33.47 -12.67
CA ILE A 844 2.09 33.03 -13.97
C ILE A 844 3.63 33.18 -14.00
N ARG A 845 4.15 34.33 -13.54
CA ARG A 845 5.58 34.63 -13.57
C ARG A 845 6.42 33.66 -12.74
N TYR A 846 5.89 33.17 -11.62
CA TYR A 846 6.62 32.26 -10.73
C TYR A 846 6.22 30.79 -10.96
N GLY A 847 4.93 30.50 -11.08
CA GLY A 847 4.43 29.14 -11.29
C GLY A 847 4.73 28.57 -12.69
N GLY A 848 4.74 29.41 -13.72
CA GLY A 848 5.07 29.00 -15.10
C GLY A 848 6.47 28.40 -15.22
N PRO A 849 7.55 29.16 -14.87
CA PRO A 849 8.91 28.62 -14.87
C PRO A 849 9.08 27.42 -13.95
N TRP A 850 8.43 27.42 -12.78
CA TRP A 850 8.49 26.28 -11.87
C TRP A 850 7.97 25.00 -12.53
N LEU A 851 6.82 25.06 -13.21
CA LEU A 851 6.22 23.92 -13.91
C LEU A 851 7.08 23.45 -15.09
N VAL A 852 7.67 24.40 -15.84
CA VAL A 852 8.61 24.07 -16.93
C VAL A 852 9.77 23.24 -16.39
N GLU A 853 10.39 23.69 -15.29
CA GLU A 853 11.52 22.99 -14.69
C GLU A 853 11.12 21.66 -14.05
N SER A 854 9.95 21.56 -13.42
CA SER A 854 9.50 20.29 -12.81
C SER A 854 9.22 19.20 -13.85
N LEU A 855 8.76 19.59 -15.05
CA LEU A 855 8.45 18.66 -16.14
C LEU A 855 9.62 18.39 -17.09
N ARG A 856 10.74 19.11 -16.96
CA ARG A 856 11.87 19.07 -17.90
C ARG A 856 12.43 17.67 -18.16
N TYR A 857 12.42 16.83 -17.12
CA TYR A 857 12.97 15.47 -17.15
C TYR A 857 11.96 14.42 -16.65
N SER A 858 10.65 14.69 -16.77
CA SER A 858 9.63 13.80 -16.21
C SER A 858 9.55 12.43 -16.89
N MET A 859 10.09 12.27 -18.11
CA MET A 859 10.21 10.98 -18.81
C MET A 859 11.18 10.02 -18.11
N ASP A 860 11.99 10.53 -17.17
CA ASP A 860 12.95 9.73 -16.41
C ASP A 860 12.34 9.18 -15.10
N GLU A 861 11.05 9.38 -14.85
CA GLU A 861 10.39 8.99 -13.60
C GLU A 861 9.78 7.60 -13.74
N TYR A 862 10.32 6.62 -13.01
CA TYR A 862 9.87 5.21 -13.06
C TYR A 862 9.36 4.68 -11.71
N LYS A 863 9.67 5.37 -10.60
CA LYS A 863 9.21 5.04 -9.24
C LYS A 863 8.14 6.05 -8.81
N TYR A 864 7.04 5.57 -8.20
CA TYR A 864 5.89 6.31 -7.62
C TYR A 864 5.74 7.74 -8.17
N SER A 865 4.83 7.96 -9.12
CA SER A 865 4.57 9.27 -9.72
C SER A 865 3.86 10.22 -8.75
N GLY A 866 4.57 10.66 -7.71
CA GLY A 866 4.22 11.76 -6.81
C GLY A 866 4.10 13.07 -7.60
N SER A 867 3.04 13.18 -8.39
CA SER A 867 2.79 14.26 -9.35
C SER A 867 1.76 15.27 -8.85
N TYR A 868 1.39 15.16 -7.57
CA TYR A 868 0.36 15.99 -6.94
C TYR A 868 0.68 17.48 -7.02
N ASP A 869 1.93 17.86 -6.78
CA ASP A 869 2.42 19.24 -6.90
C ASP A 869 2.26 19.80 -8.32
N ARG A 870 2.59 19.02 -9.36
CA ARG A 870 2.47 19.38 -10.78
C ARG A 870 1.01 19.51 -11.19
N TRP A 871 0.16 18.60 -10.73
CA TRP A 871 -1.27 18.68 -10.98
C TRP A 871 -1.86 19.93 -10.33
N GLU A 872 -1.55 20.22 -9.08
CA GLU A 872 -2.00 21.46 -8.43
C GLU A 872 -1.45 22.70 -9.13
N ALA A 873 -0.19 22.68 -9.59
CA ALA A 873 0.38 23.76 -10.38
C ALA A 873 -0.36 23.98 -11.71
N ILE A 874 -0.64 22.92 -12.47
CA ILE A 874 -1.41 23.00 -13.72
C ILE A 874 -2.80 23.56 -13.46
N LYS A 875 -3.50 23.08 -12.41
CA LYS A 875 -4.82 23.59 -12.00
C LYS A 875 -4.78 25.07 -11.62
N ALA A 876 -3.79 25.48 -10.84
CA ALA A 876 -3.60 26.87 -10.41
C ALA A 876 -3.22 27.80 -11.57
N LEU A 877 -2.46 27.31 -12.55
CA LEU A 877 -2.13 28.04 -13.78
C LEU A 877 -3.33 28.10 -14.73
N PHE A 878 -4.13 27.04 -14.81
CA PHE A 878 -5.33 27.00 -15.65
C PHE A 878 -6.31 28.12 -15.32
N ILE A 879 -6.54 28.41 -14.04
CA ILE A 879 -7.43 29.50 -13.64
C ILE A 879 -6.92 30.89 -14.04
N GLN A 880 -5.61 31.05 -14.32
CA GLN A 880 -5.05 32.33 -14.77
C GLN A 880 -5.43 32.66 -16.22
N GLY A 881 -5.70 31.64 -17.04
CA GLY A 881 -6.11 31.79 -18.44
C GLY A 881 -4.94 31.89 -19.43
N PRO A 882 -5.17 32.38 -20.66
CA PRO A 882 -4.24 32.25 -21.80
C PRO A 882 -2.83 32.82 -21.63
N GLY A 883 -2.62 33.69 -20.62
CA GLY A 883 -1.30 34.21 -20.29
C GLY A 883 -0.26 33.12 -19.94
N VAL A 884 -0.70 31.89 -19.60
CA VAL A 884 0.18 30.77 -19.28
C VAL A 884 0.70 30.01 -20.51
N TYR A 885 0.09 30.19 -21.68
CA TYR A 885 0.43 29.43 -22.90
C TYR A 885 1.93 29.44 -23.26
N PRO A 886 2.68 30.56 -23.14
CA PRO A 886 4.10 30.56 -23.46
C PRO A 886 4.90 29.50 -22.70
N TYR A 887 4.58 29.25 -21.42
CA TYR A 887 5.25 28.26 -20.58
C TYR A 887 4.84 26.83 -20.95
N PHE A 888 3.57 26.59 -21.27
CA PHE A 888 3.12 25.28 -21.77
C PHE A 888 3.78 24.93 -23.10
N LEU A 889 3.93 25.90 -24.00
CA LEU A 889 4.66 25.72 -25.25
C LEU A 889 6.16 25.51 -25.05
N GLU A 890 6.73 26.00 -23.96
CA GLU A 890 8.11 25.69 -23.59
C GLU A 890 8.26 24.21 -23.22
N ILE A 891 7.31 23.66 -22.44
CA ILE A 891 7.27 22.23 -22.07
C ILE A 891 7.20 21.33 -23.30
N PHE A 892 6.45 21.72 -24.33
CA PHE A 892 6.36 20.95 -25.58
C PHE A 892 7.69 20.82 -26.32
N LYS A 893 8.62 21.75 -26.10
CA LYS A 893 9.96 21.73 -26.70
C LYS A 893 10.98 20.94 -25.86
N LEU A 894 10.60 20.49 -24.66
CA LEU A 894 11.49 19.74 -23.78
C LEU A 894 11.63 18.29 -24.27
N PRO A 895 12.85 17.81 -24.54
CA PRO A 895 13.10 16.48 -25.11
C PRO A 895 12.85 15.34 -24.11
N TYR A 896 12.89 15.63 -22.81
CA TYR A 896 12.71 14.65 -21.73
C TYR A 896 11.45 14.93 -20.89
N ALA A 897 10.55 15.79 -21.38
CA ALA A 897 9.21 15.90 -20.81
C ALA A 897 8.34 14.78 -21.35
N ASP A 898 7.66 14.08 -20.45
CA ASP A 898 6.79 12.96 -20.78
C ASP A 898 5.66 13.39 -21.72
N SER A 899 5.32 12.50 -22.63
CA SER A 899 4.28 12.72 -23.65
C SER A 899 2.89 12.91 -23.05
N SER A 900 2.56 12.21 -21.97
CA SER A 900 1.30 12.35 -21.24
C SER A 900 1.07 13.79 -20.76
N TRP A 901 2.08 14.41 -20.13
CA TRP A 901 2.02 15.82 -19.71
C TRP A 901 1.79 16.77 -20.88
N LYS A 902 2.41 16.50 -22.04
CA LYS A 902 2.20 17.31 -23.25
C LYS A 902 0.73 17.20 -23.68
N THR A 903 0.18 15.99 -23.72
CA THR A 903 -1.22 15.71 -24.04
C THR A 903 -2.18 16.44 -23.09
N TYR A 904 -1.97 16.36 -21.77
CA TYR A 904 -2.79 17.06 -20.78
C TYR A 904 -2.80 18.57 -20.99
N LEU A 905 -1.62 19.18 -21.15
CA LEU A 905 -1.50 20.63 -21.35
C LEU A 905 -2.21 21.08 -22.64
N LEU A 906 -2.18 20.27 -23.71
CA LEU A 906 -2.90 20.56 -24.95
C LEU A 906 -4.42 20.59 -24.75
N GLN A 907 -4.95 19.64 -23.98
CA GLN A 907 -6.37 19.60 -23.63
C GLN A 907 -6.76 20.82 -22.80
N PHE A 908 -5.97 21.18 -21.77
CA PHE A 908 -6.20 22.37 -20.95
C PHE A 908 -6.22 23.64 -21.79
N MET A 909 -5.23 23.82 -22.67
CA MET A 909 -5.17 24.98 -23.56
C MET A 909 -6.40 25.10 -24.47
N ARG A 910 -6.95 23.98 -24.94
CA ARG A 910 -8.14 23.98 -25.82
C ARG A 910 -9.38 24.51 -25.10
N VAL A 911 -9.54 24.21 -23.82
CA VAL A 911 -10.75 24.58 -23.04
C VAL A 911 -10.61 25.88 -22.23
N MET A 912 -9.41 26.49 -22.18
CA MET A 912 -9.18 27.79 -21.52
C MET A 912 -9.86 28.97 -22.23
N GLU A 913 -10.10 28.88 -23.55
CA GLU A 913 -10.77 29.92 -24.33
C GLU A 913 -12.04 29.38 -25.03
N PRO A 914 -13.10 30.20 -25.17
CA PRO A 914 -14.27 29.80 -25.94
C PRO A 914 -13.96 29.52 -27.41
N GLU A 915 -14.27 28.31 -27.89
CA GLU A 915 -14.05 27.85 -29.28
C GLU A 915 -14.63 28.82 -30.33
N SER A 916 -15.80 29.40 -30.07
CA SER A 916 -16.46 30.37 -30.97
C SER A 916 -15.59 31.57 -31.33
N LEU A 917 -14.67 32.01 -30.46
CA LEU A 917 -13.78 33.14 -30.76
C LEU A 917 -12.76 32.80 -31.85
N LYS A 918 -12.27 31.55 -31.88
CA LYS A 918 -11.32 31.08 -32.88
C LYS A 918 -12.01 30.82 -34.21
N TRP A 919 -13.23 30.25 -34.18
CA TRP A 919 -14.08 30.16 -35.37
C TRP A 919 -14.36 31.52 -36.01
N LYS A 920 -14.76 32.54 -35.24
CA LYS A 920 -14.98 33.90 -35.78
C LYS A 920 -13.77 34.45 -36.51
N LYS A 921 -12.56 34.23 -35.96
CA LYS A 921 -11.30 34.70 -36.57
C LYS A 921 -10.96 33.92 -37.84
N VAL A 922 -11.00 32.58 -37.81
CA VAL A 922 -10.56 31.75 -38.96
C VAL A 922 -11.49 31.88 -40.17
N LEU A 923 -12.79 32.10 -39.96
CA LEU A 923 -13.76 32.23 -41.04
C LEU A 923 -13.45 33.41 -41.96
N THR A 924 -12.86 34.48 -41.42
CA THR A 924 -12.50 35.71 -42.15
C THR A 924 -11.05 35.74 -42.66
N MET A 925 -10.23 34.73 -42.34
CA MET A 925 -8.83 34.70 -42.75
C MET A 925 -8.66 34.23 -44.20
N ASP A 926 -7.66 34.79 -44.89
CA ASP A 926 -7.20 34.33 -46.20
C ASP A 926 -6.00 33.37 -46.10
N ALA A 927 -5.56 32.81 -47.23
CA ALA A 927 -4.48 31.82 -47.26
C ALA A 927 -3.12 32.40 -46.82
N ASP A 928 -2.84 33.66 -47.16
CA ASP A 928 -1.58 34.35 -46.83
C ASP A 928 -1.48 34.64 -45.32
N GLN A 929 -2.62 34.82 -44.64
CA GLN A 929 -2.69 34.92 -43.18
C GLN A 929 -2.57 33.56 -42.48
N ILE A 930 -3.09 32.49 -43.09
CA ILE A 930 -3.13 31.15 -42.46
C ILE A 930 -1.80 30.41 -42.55
N LYS A 931 -1.12 30.44 -43.71
CA LYS A 931 0.13 29.69 -43.92
C LYS A 931 1.19 29.97 -42.84
N PRO A 932 1.51 31.24 -42.49
CA PRO A 932 2.49 31.52 -41.45
C PRO A 932 2.09 30.94 -40.08
N LEU A 933 0.80 30.96 -39.74
CA LEU A 933 0.28 30.42 -38.48
C LEU A 933 0.31 28.88 -38.42
N LEU A 934 0.31 28.19 -39.56
CA LEU A 934 0.49 26.73 -39.59
C LEU A 934 1.98 26.34 -39.52
N GLU A 935 2.84 27.10 -40.20
CA GLU A 935 4.29 26.91 -40.18
C GLU A 935 4.86 27.18 -38.78
N GLU A 936 4.49 28.30 -38.16
CA GLU A 936 4.89 28.67 -36.79
C GLU A 936 3.68 29.17 -35.99
N PRO A 937 2.92 28.27 -35.34
CA PRO A 937 1.74 28.66 -34.58
C PRO A 937 2.11 29.54 -33.38
N THR A 938 1.45 30.69 -33.29
CA THR A 938 1.49 31.53 -32.09
C THR A 938 0.81 30.81 -30.91
N PRO A 939 1.10 31.19 -29.64
CA PRO A 939 0.44 30.62 -28.46
C PRO A 939 -1.09 30.50 -28.58
N ASP A 940 -1.73 31.56 -29.08
CA ASP A 940 -3.19 31.62 -29.26
C ASP A 940 -3.75 30.65 -30.31
N TRP A 941 -2.94 30.16 -31.24
CA TRP A 941 -3.38 29.32 -32.36
C TRP A 941 -2.90 27.87 -32.27
N TYR A 942 -2.01 27.55 -31.33
CA TYR A 942 -1.31 26.27 -31.26
C TYR A 942 -2.27 25.06 -31.21
N VAL A 943 -3.28 25.12 -30.33
CA VAL A 943 -4.31 24.08 -30.19
C VAL A 943 -5.48 24.19 -31.16
N TRP A 944 -5.45 25.16 -32.09
CA TRP A 944 -6.51 25.47 -33.06
C TRP A 944 -6.04 25.29 -34.51
N THR A 945 -4.93 24.59 -34.71
CA THR A 945 -4.33 24.39 -36.04
C THR A 945 -5.15 23.47 -36.94
N ASP A 946 -6.06 22.64 -36.39
CA ASP A 946 -7.07 21.91 -37.16
C ASP A 946 -7.99 22.85 -37.94
N LEU A 947 -8.49 23.89 -37.28
CA LEU A 947 -9.36 24.89 -37.90
C LEU A 947 -8.65 25.64 -39.04
N LEU A 948 -7.39 26.04 -38.79
CA LEU A 948 -6.55 26.71 -39.78
C LEU A 948 -6.28 25.79 -40.99
N ALA A 949 -5.92 24.53 -40.74
CA ALA A 949 -5.65 23.56 -41.79
C ALA A 949 -6.89 23.26 -42.65
N ALA A 950 -8.07 23.07 -42.03
CA ALA A 950 -9.32 22.87 -42.75
C ALA A 950 -9.70 24.07 -43.62
N LYS A 951 -9.51 25.30 -43.12
CA LYS A 951 -9.74 26.52 -43.88
C LYS A 951 -8.76 26.67 -45.05
N LEU A 952 -7.46 26.39 -44.83
CA LEU A 952 -6.46 26.45 -45.90
C LEU A 952 -6.76 25.44 -47.02
N PHE A 953 -7.14 24.21 -46.65
CA PHE A 953 -7.55 23.20 -47.62
C PHE A 953 -8.76 23.65 -48.44
N LEU A 954 -9.74 24.35 -47.85
CA LEU A 954 -10.87 24.91 -48.61
C LEU A 954 -10.49 26.02 -49.58
N LEU A 955 -9.46 26.81 -49.25
CA LEU A 955 -9.01 27.92 -50.09
C LEU A 955 -8.10 27.46 -51.23
N GLU A 956 -7.22 26.49 -50.97
CA GLU A 956 -6.13 26.12 -51.89
C GLU A 956 -6.17 24.67 -52.38
N GLY A 957 -7.00 23.82 -51.79
CA GLY A 957 -7.08 22.40 -52.12
C GLY A 957 -5.72 21.70 -52.07
N ASP A 958 -5.37 21.01 -53.14
CA ASP A 958 -4.13 20.24 -53.28
C ASP A 958 -2.84 21.05 -53.07
N SER A 959 -2.86 22.35 -53.32
CA SER A 959 -1.69 23.24 -53.14
C SER A 959 -1.29 23.42 -51.66
N SER A 960 -2.18 23.10 -50.72
CA SER A 960 -1.91 23.18 -49.28
C SER A 960 -1.20 21.95 -48.69
N PHE A 961 -0.98 20.89 -49.49
CA PHE A 961 -0.51 19.58 -49.03
C PHE A 961 0.78 19.63 -48.20
N GLU A 962 1.80 20.35 -48.68
CA GLU A 962 3.10 20.43 -48.00
C GLU A 962 3.01 21.11 -46.63
N THR A 963 2.28 22.23 -46.56
CA THR A 963 2.10 22.99 -45.30
C THR A 963 1.32 22.17 -44.28
N ILE A 964 0.21 21.54 -44.68
CA ILE A 964 -0.61 20.71 -43.79
C ILE A 964 0.15 19.44 -43.37
N SER A 965 0.91 18.80 -44.26
CA SER A 965 1.67 17.59 -43.91
C SER A 965 2.77 17.88 -42.89
N LYS A 966 3.49 19.01 -43.01
CA LYS A 966 4.48 19.43 -42.01
C LYS A 966 3.86 19.66 -40.63
N LEU A 967 2.68 20.25 -40.59
CA LEU A 967 1.92 20.42 -39.35
C LEU A 967 1.56 19.08 -38.70
N ILE A 968 1.02 18.13 -39.49
CA ILE A 968 0.60 16.81 -38.99
C ILE A 968 1.82 16.06 -38.43
N ILE A 969 2.94 16.04 -39.15
CA ILE A 969 4.18 15.37 -38.70
C ILE A 969 4.65 15.97 -37.37
N ARG A 970 4.73 17.32 -37.28
CA ARG A 970 5.11 18.00 -36.03
C ARG A 970 4.19 17.64 -34.86
N ARG A 971 2.90 17.38 -35.12
CA ARG A 971 1.96 16.96 -34.08
C ARG A 971 2.21 15.52 -33.63
N LEU A 972 2.45 14.60 -34.56
CA LEU A 972 2.74 13.21 -34.25
C LEU A 972 4.02 13.05 -33.43
N ASP A 973 5.04 13.88 -33.67
CA ASP A 973 6.30 13.91 -32.90
C ASP A 973 6.14 14.26 -31.41
N MET A 974 4.95 14.74 -30.99
CA MET A 974 4.65 15.03 -29.58
C MET A 974 4.07 13.84 -28.81
N THR A 975 3.64 12.80 -29.53
CA THR A 975 3.00 11.60 -28.94
C THR A 975 4.04 10.59 -28.46
N ASN A 976 3.62 9.66 -27.60
CA ASN A 976 4.43 8.54 -27.23
C ASN A 976 4.56 7.55 -28.39
N HIS A 977 5.78 7.32 -28.87
CA HIS A 977 6.07 6.37 -29.95
C HIS A 977 6.30 4.93 -29.47
N GLU A 978 6.36 4.72 -28.15
CA GLU A 978 6.79 3.46 -27.52
C GLU A 978 5.64 2.76 -26.77
N SER A 979 4.84 3.54 -26.03
CA SER A 979 3.73 3.05 -25.21
C SER A 979 2.44 3.83 -25.45
N TYR A 980 1.35 3.29 -24.91
CA TYR A 980 0.00 3.81 -25.05
C TYR A 980 -0.46 4.43 -23.72
N ASP A 981 -1.14 5.57 -23.80
CA ASP A 981 -1.84 6.24 -22.70
C ASP A 981 -3.27 6.53 -23.17
N SER A 982 -4.27 6.23 -22.33
CA SER A 982 -5.68 6.42 -22.66
C SER A 982 -6.06 7.88 -22.88
N SER A 983 -5.32 8.83 -22.30
CA SER A 983 -5.53 10.27 -22.49
C SER A 983 -5.39 10.73 -23.94
N ILE A 984 -4.76 9.92 -24.80
CA ILE A 984 -4.67 10.21 -26.23
C ILE A 984 -6.03 10.34 -26.90
N TYR A 985 -7.02 9.61 -26.38
CA TYR A 985 -8.38 9.65 -26.86
C TYR A 985 -9.07 10.95 -26.55
N GLU A 986 -8.57 11.77 -25.62
CA GLU A 986 -9.12 13.07 -25.22
C GLU A 986 -8.43 14.25 -25.95
N GLU A 987 -7.49 13.98 -26.87
CA GLU A 987 -6.72 14.98 -27.60
C GLU A 987 -7.31 15.25 -29.01
N VAL A 988 -8.26 16.19 -29.11
CA VAL A 988 -9.11 16.37 -30.31
C VAL A 988 -8.27 16.65 -31.55
N LEU A 989 -7.25 17.50 -31.38
CA LEU A 989 -6.47 18.03 -32.48
C LEU A 989 -5.64 16.92 -33.14
N GLY A 990 -5.01 16.08 -32.34
CA GLY A 990 -4.19 14.95 -32.78
C GLY A 990 -5.02 13.87 -33.48
N LEU A 991 -6.28 13.70 -33.11
CA LEU A 991 -7.19 12.79 -33.82
C LEU A 991 -7.71 13.35 -35.14
N ARG A 992 -7.91 14.67 -35.24
CA ARG A 992 -8.44 15.30 -36.46
C ARG A 992 -7.39 15.58 -37.52
N LEU A 993 -6.19 16.00 -37.13
CA LEU A 993 -5.16 16.44 -38.07
C LEU A 993 -4.78 15.35 -39.09
N PRO A 994 -4.53 14.09 -38.70
CA PRO A 994 -4.22 13.03 -39.66
C PRO A 994 -5.39 12.70 -40.60
N LEU A 995 -6.65 13.01 -40.25
CA LEU A 995 -7.79 12.87 -41.17
C LEU A 995 -7.66 13.79 -42.40
N LEU A 996 -6.98 14.94 -42.27
CA LEU A 996 -6.77 15.82 -43.43
C LEU A 996 -5.91 15.17 -44.51
N TRP A 997 -5.02 14.24 -44.17
CA TRP A 997 -4.27 13.49 -45.19
C TRP A 997 -5.19 12.73 -46.14
N ARG A 998 -6.30 12.16 -45.64
CA ARG A 998 -7.26 11.40 -46.46
C ARG A 998 -7.90 12.27 -47.56
N TRP A 999 -8.09 13.56 -47.31
CA TRP A 999 -8.67 14.50 -48.28
C TRP A 999 -7.76 14.80 -49.48
N PHE A 1000 -6.47 14.48 -49.37
CA PHE A 1000 -5.51 14.56 -50.47
C PHE A 1000 -5.44 13.28 -51.32
N GLY A 1001 -6.28 12.28 -51.03
CA GLY A 1001 -6.32 11.00 -51.71
C GLY A 1001 -5.03 10.20 -51.52
N LYS A 1002 -4.58 9.52 -52.58
CA LYS A 1002 -3.48 8.55 -52.51
C LYS A 1002 -2.21 9.09 -51.87
N LYS A 1003 -1.81 10.34 -52.16
CA LYS A 1003 -0.57 10.91 -51.61
C LYS A 1003 -0.61 11.08 -50.09
N GLY A 1004 -1.79 11.35 -49.50
CA GLY A 1004 -1.95 11.42 -48.06
C GLY A 1004 -2.11 10.04 -47.42
N ASP A 1005 -2.83 9.11 -48.08
CA ASP A 1005 -2.91 7.71 -47.64
C ASP A 1005 -1.53 7.04 -47.57
N ASP A 1006 -0.67 7.31 -48.54
CA ASP A 1006 0.72 6.82 -48.57
C ASP A 1006 1.53 7.37 -47.36
N LEU A 1007 1.26 8.60 -46.90
CA LEU A 1007 1.89 9.17 -45.69
C LEU A 1007 1.37 8.53 -44.40
N ILE A 1008 0.05 8.33 -44.27
CA ILE A 1008 -0.53 7.59 -43.13
C ILE A 1008 0.14 6.21 -43.06
N GLN A 1009 0.18 5.49 -44.18
CA GLN A 1009 0.77 4.14 -44.21
C GLN A 1009 2.27 4.15 -43.87
N LYS A 1010 3.01 5.17 -44.31
CA LYS A 1010 4.44 5.32 -43.99
C LYS A 1010 4.66 5.49 -42.48
N HIS A 1011 4.05 6.50 -41.87
CA HIS A 1011 4.21 6.76 -40.43
C HIS A 1011 3.64 5.64 -39.56
N TRP A 1012 2.57 5.00 -40.03
CA TRP A 1012 2.03 3.81 -39.39
C TRP A 1012 3.07 2.70 -39.34
N LYS A 1013 3.77 2.40 -40.44
CA LYS A 1013 4.83 1.36 -40.47
C LYS A 1013 6.06 1.69 -39.62
N GLU A 1014 6.32 2.98 -39.39
CA GLU A 1014 7.49 3.46 -38.63
C GLU A 1014 7.26 3.46 -37.10
N THR A 1015 6.03 3.22 -36.63
CA THR A 1015 5.64 3.31 -35.21
C THR A 1015 5.33 1.93 -34.60
N LYS A 1016 5.57 1.77 -33.28
CA LYS A 1016 5.23 0.53 -32.55
C LYS A 1016 3.73 0.33 -32.46
N SER A 1017 3.29 -0.93 -32.44
CA SER A 1017 1.87 -1.29 -32.40
C SER A 1017 1.12 -0.80 -31.16
N SER A 1018 1.83 -0.66 -30.04
CA SER A 1018 1.31 -0.23 -28.75
C SER A 1018 1.52 1.27 -28.48
N SER A 1019 1.77 2.09 -29.49
CA SER A 1019 2.10 3.52 -29.33
C SER A 1019 0.89 4.42 -29.49
N GLU A 1020 0.88 5.58 -28.83
CA GLU A 1020 -0.12 6.63 -29.03
C GLU A 1020 -0.22 7.09 -30.50
N THR A 1021 0.94 7.25 -31.16
CA THR A 1021 0.98 7.66 -32.58
C THR A 1021 0.24 6.67 -33.47
N ARG A 1022 0.39 5.37 -33.19
CA ARG A 1022 -0.26 4.30 -33.95
C ARG A 1022 -1.78 4.40 -33.81
N THR A 1023 -2.27 4.61 -32.59
CA THR A 1023 -3.69 4.80 -32.29
C THR A 1023 -4.28 5.97 -33.08
N MET A 1024 -3.63 7.15 -33.08
CA MET A 1024 -4.10 8.29 -33.87
C MET A 1024 -4.20 7.99 -35.38
N LEU A 1025 -3.18 7.32 -35.92
CA LEU A 1025 -3.15 6.96 -37.35
C LEU A 1025 -4.19 5.90 -37.70
N ASP A 1026 -4.41 4.91 -36.83
CA ASP A 1026 -5.44 3.89 -36.99
C ASP A 1026 -6.83 4.50 -37.03
N MET A 1027 -7.13 5.43 -36.13
CA MET A 1027 -8.41 6.14 -36.10
C MET A 1027 -8.61 6.95 -37.38
N ALA A 1028 -7.56 7.65 -37.85
CA ALA A 1028 -7.65 8.40 -39.08
C ALA A 1028 -7.86 7.51 -40.32
N ALA A 1029 -7.26 6.32 -40.35
CA ALA A 1029 -7.42 5.36 -41.44
C ALA A 1029 -8.79 4.68 -41.48
N ARG A 1030 -9.38 4.38 -40.31
CA ARG A 1030 -10.68 3.68 -40.18
C ARG A 1030 -11.87 4.59 -40.51
N ARG A 1031 -11.73 5.90 -40.30
CA ARG A 1031 -12.81 6.87 -40.46
C ARG A 1031 -13.29 6.98 -41.91
N LYS A 1032 -14.60 6.80 -42.10
CA LYS A 1032 -15.24 6.88 -43.43
C LYS A 1032 -15.48 8.32 -43.83
N LEU A 1033 -14.71 8.81 -44.80
CA LEU A 1033 -14.91 10.11 -45.44
C LEU A 1033 -15.65 9.94 -46.78
N ASN A 1034 -16.47 10.92 -47.14
CA ASN A 1034 -17.09 10.99 -48.46
C ASN A 1034 -16.05 11.36 -49.52
N ASP A 1035 -16.18 10.85 -50.74
CA ASP A 1035 -15.30 11.19 -51.87
C ASP A 1035 -15.28 12.69 -52.20
N LYS A 1036 -16.32 13.43 -51.77
CA LYS A 1036 -16.47 14.88 -51.92
C LYS A 1036 -17.16 15.47 -50.69
N ILE A 1037 -16.89 16.74 -50.39
CA ILE A 1037 -17.59 17.48 -49.32
C ILE A 1037 -19.07 17.61 -49.72
N PRO A 1038 -20.03 17.17 -48.89
CA PRO A 1038 -21.44 17.25 -49.20
C PRO A 1038 -21.95 18.70 -49.24
N ASP A 1039 -22.98 18.96 -50.03
CA ASP A 1039 -23.65 20.27 -50.05
C ASP A 1039 -24.41 20.53 -48.74
N LEU A 1040 -24.48 21.79 -48.32
CA LEU A 1040 -25.18 22.20 -47.10
C LEU A 1040 -26.69 21.91 -47.24
N PRO A 1041 -27.30 21.08 -46.36
CA PRO A 1041 -28.74 20.87 -46.36
C PRO A 1041 -29.48 22.16 -45.95
N LYS A 1042 -30.77 22.25 -46.30
CA LYS A 1042 -31.62 23.35 -45.79
C LYS A 1042 -31.68 23.29 -44.26
N ILE A 1043 -31.19 24.33 -43.59
CA ILE A 1043 -31.23 24.47 -42.13
C ILE A 1043 -32.61 24.97 -41.73
N ASP A 1044 -33.37 24.15 -40.99
CA ASP A 1044 -34.66 24.53 -40.42
C ASP A 1044 -34.50 25.15 -39.02
N SER A 1045 -35.61 25.49 -38.36
CA SER A 1045 -35.57 26.07 -37.01
C SER A 1045 -35.02 25.13 -35.93
N ALA A 1046 -35.03 23.81 -36.15
CA ALA A 1046 -34.42 22.84 -35.24
C ALA A 1046 -32.89 22.78 -35.41
N GLY A 1047 -32.40 23.14 -36.60
CA GLY A 1047 -30.99 23.19 -36.93
C GLY A 1047 -30.38 21.81 -37.23
N ILE A 1048 -29.08 21.81 -37.53
CA ILE A 1048 -28.29 20.60 -37.81
C ILE A 1048 -27.28 20.41 -36.69
N LEU A 1049 -27.24 19.22 -36.09
CA LEU A 1049 -26.25 18.84 -35.09
C LEU A 1049 -25.17 17.99 -35.76
N LEU A 1050 -23.94 18.48 -35.70
CA LEU A 1050 -22.73 17.79 -36.11
C LEU A 1050 -21.98 17.31 -34.87
N THR A 1051 -21.48 16.09 -34.89
CA THR A 1051 -20.72 15.49 -33.78
C THR A 1051 -19.44 14.86 -34.29
N PHE A 1052 -18.38 14.98 -33.51
CA PHE A 1052 -17.13 14.26 -33.69
C PHE A 1052 -16.89 13.44 -32.42
N TYR A 1053 -17.01 12.12 -32.58
CA TYR A 1053 -16.61 11.13 -31.58
C TYR A 1053 -15.25 10.56 -31.98
N PRO A 1054 -14.27 10.47 -31.08
CA PRO A 1054 -12.97 9.84 -31.32
C PRO A 1054 -13.14 8.45 -31.92
N GLU A 1055 -13.84 7.56 -31.20
CA GLU A 1055 -13.90 6.13 -31.51
C GLU A 1055 -15.03 5.74 -32.48
N GLU A 1056 -15.71 6.72 -33.09
CA GLU A 1056 -16.94 6.50 -33.87
C GLU A 1056 -18.11 5.82 -33.11
N ARG A 1057 -18.00 5.70 -31.78
CA ARG A 1057 -19.10 5.30 -30.88
C ARG A 1057 -20.08 6.49 -30.70
N GLU A 1058 -21.38 6.25 -30.49
CA GLU A 1058 -22.40 7.32 -30.30
C GLU A 1058 -22.54 7.78 -28.81
N TYR A 1059 -21.54 7.48 -27.98
CA TYR A 1059 -21.43 7.78 -26.55
C TYR A 1059 -19.97 8.13 -26.19
N GLY A 1060 -19.78 8.85 -25.08
CA GLY A 1060 -18.47 9.25 -24.58
C GLY A 1060 -17.99 10.61 -25.04
N TRP A 1061 -16.75 10.92 -24.68
CA TRP A 1061 -16.13 12.21 -24.96
C TRP A 1061 -16.32 12.65 -26.42
N HIS A 1062 -16.94 13.80 -26.61
CA HIS A 1062 -17.21 14.30 -27.96
C HIS A 1062 -17.28 15.82 -28.04
N THR A 1063 -17.05 16.28 -29.27
CA THR A 1063 -17.17 17.68 -29.67
C THR A 1063 -18.32 17.82 -30.65
N TRP A 1064 -19.06 18.92 -30.58
CA TRP A 1064 -20.28 19.12 -31.36
C TRP A 1064 -20.43 20.55 -31.88
N ILE A 1065 -21.11 20.67 -33.02
CA ILE A 1065 -21.48 21.93 -33.65
C ILE A 1065 -22.98 21.89 -33.93
N HIS A 1066 -23.74 22.79 -33.31
CA HIS A 1066 -25.18 22.96 -33.58
C HIS A 1066 -25.40 24.20 -34.44
N MET A 1067 -25.82 23.98 -35.68
CA MET A 1067 -26.03 25.03 -36.67
C MET A 1067 -27.52 25.35 -36.82
N THR A 1068 -27.92 26.57 -36.46
CA THR A 1068 -29.25 27.14 -36.73
C THR A 1068 -29.12 28.31 -37.72
N PRO A 1069 -30.22 28.83 -38.31
CA PRO A 1069 -30.13 29.91 -39.30
C PRO A 1069 -29.41 31.17 -38.79
N ASP A 1070 -29.57 31.50 -37.50
CA ASP A 1070 -29.03 32.73 -36.92
C ASP A 1070 -27.87 32.51 -35.94
N VAL A 1071 -27.73 31.29 -35.39
CA VAL A 1071 -26.74 30.98 -34.35
C VAL A 1071 -26.03 29.67 -34.63
N VAL A 1072 -24.71 29.66 -34.53
CA VAL A 1072 -23.92 28.42 -34.46
C VAL A 1072 -23.34 28.28 -33.07
N ARG A 1073 -23.58 27.13 -32.45
CA ARG A 1073 -23.07 26.77 -31.12
C ARG A 1073 -22.02 25.67 -31.25
N PHE A 1074 -21.00 25.76 -30.42
CA PHE A 1074 -19.90 24.81 -30.35
C PHE A 1074 -19.81 24.31 -28.91
N GLY A 1075 -19.50 23.03 -28.72
CA GLY A 1075 -19.20 22.55 -27.39
C GLY A 1075 -18.51 21.21 -27.34
N THR A 1076 -18.10 20.86 -26.12
CA THR A 1076 -17.49 19.60 -25.74
C THR A 1076 -18.23 19.06 -24.52
N ASN A 1077 -18.55 17.77 -24.53
CA ASN A 1077 -19.22 17.07 -23.43
C ASN A 1077 -18.41 15.84 -23.01
N GLU A 1078 -18.69 15.33 -21.80
CA GLU A 1078 -18.23 14.02 -21.31
C GLU A 1078 -16.69 13.91 -21.36
N PHE A 1079 -15.98 14.97 -20.95
CA PHE A 1079 -14.52 14.97 -20.87
C PHE A 1079 -14.04 15.04 -19.42
N HIS A 1080 -13.09 14.16 -19.08
CA HIS A 1080 -12.53 14.03 -17.75
C HIS A 1080 -11.07 14.49 -17.73
N LEU A 1081 -10.85 15.79 -17.49
CA LEU A 1081 -9.49 16.30 -17.26
C LEU A 1081 -8.99 15.88 -15.87
N HIS A 1082 -8.59 14.61 -15.66
CA HIS A 1082 -7.86 14.14 -14.47
C HIS A 1082 -8.29 14.76 -13.12
N SER A 1083 -9.58 14.69 -12.78
CA SER A 1083 -10.13 15.26 -11.53
C SER A 1083 -9.97 16.79 -11.38
N VAL A 1084 -9.48 17.49 -12.40
CA VAL A 1084 -9.24 18.95 -12.43
C VAL A 1084 -10.53 19.71 -12.63
N LEU A 1085 -11.41 19.19 -13.48
CA LEU A 1085 -12.77 19.70 -13.63
C LEU A 1085 -13.75 18.52 -13.52
N PRO A 1086 -14.83 18.62 -12.72
CA PRO A 1086 -15.91 17.64 -12.77
C PRO A 1086 -16.51 17.60 -14.17
N ASP A 1087 -17.10 16.47 -14.55
CA ASP A 1087 -17.65 16.14 -15.87
C ASP A 1087 -18.03 17.36 -16.71
N SER A 1088 -17.07 17.82 -17.51
CA SER A 1088 -17.03 19.22 -17.92
C SER A 1088 -17.78 19.46 -19.21
N LYS A 1089 -18.48 20.60 -19.25
CA LYS A 1089 -19.21 21.06 -20.44
C LYS A 1089 -18.73 22.46 -20.80
N THR A 1090 -18.18 22.60 -22.00
CA THR A 1090 -17.88 23.92 -22.57
C THR A 1090 -18.86 24.19 -23.70
N GLU A 1091 -19.52 25.36 -23.67
CA GLU A 1091 -20.43 25.80 -24.73
C GLU A 1091 -20.08 27.25 -25.10
N SER A 1092 -20.01 27.55 -26.39
CA SER A 1092 -19.84 28.92 -26.89
C SER A 1092 -20.58 29.12 -28.21
N SER A 1093 -20.79 30.37 -28.64
CA SER A 1093 -21.64 30.64 -29.81
C SER A 1093 -21.23 31.83 -30.67
N ILE A 1094 -21.58 31.73 -31.95
CA ILE A 1094 -21.53 32.81 -32.93
C ILE A 1094 -22.97 33.23 -33.23
N THR A 1095 -23.34 34.42 -32.77
CA THR A 1095 -24.58 35.09 -33.15
C THR A 1095 -24.40 35.77 -34.51
N SER A 1096 -25.39 35.65 -35.41
CA SER A 1096 -25.36 36.17 -36.79
C SER A 1096 -24.42 35.39 -37.73
N ALA A 1097 -24.40 34.06 -37.62
CA ALA A 1097 -23.54 33.19 -38.43
C ALA A 1097 -24.00 33.00 -39.90
N GLY A 1098 -25.10 33.63 -40.32
CA GLY A 1098 -25.81 33.33 -41.58
C GLY A 1098 -24.91 33.31 -42.83
N GLU A 1099 -24.00 34.27 -42.98
CA GLU A 1099 -23.08 34.35 -44.13
C GLU A 1099 -21.95 33.30 -44.09
N HIS A 1100 -21.74 32.65 -42.94
CA HIS A 1100 -20.66 31.69 -42.71
C HIS A 1100 -21.12 30.24 -42.61
N LEU A 1101 -22.43 29.97 -42.66
CA LEU A 1101 -23.00 28.61 -42.48
C LEU A 1101 -22.41 27.59 -43.47
N GLU A 1102 -22.32 27.95 -44.76
CA GLU A 1102 -21.76 27.06 -45.77
C GLU A 1102 -20.29 26.73 -45.50
N MET A 1103 -19.52 27.72 -45.05
CA MET A 1103 -18.10 27.54 -44.75
C MET A 1103 -17.89 26.67 -43.51
N ILE A 1104 -18.65 26.92 -42.44
CA ILE A 1104 -18.62 26.10 -41.21
C ILE A 1104 -18.97 24.65 -41.55
N TRP A 1105 -20.00 24.43 -42.36
CA TRP A 1105 -20.40 23.09 -42.83
C TRP A 1105 -19.26 22.37 -43.56
N LYS A 1106 -18.62 23.03 -44.52
CA LYS A 1106 -17.53 22.44 -45.30
C LYS A 1106 -16.31 22.13 -44.41
N MET A 1107 -15.93 23.05 -43.53
CA MET A 1107 -14.82 22.85 -42.58
C MET A 1107 -15.11 21.70 -41.61
N ALA A 1108 -16.32 21.61 -41.07
CA ALA A 1108 -16.70 20.54 -40.16
C ALA A 1108 -16.61 19.16 -40.84
N ASN A 1109 -17.07 19.03 -42.08
CA ASN A 1109 -16.93 17.78 -42.84
C ASN A 1109 -15.45 17.42 -43.10
N ILE A 1110 -14.59 18.41 -43.39
CA ILE A 1110 -13.14 18.17 -43.55
C ILE A 1110 -12.53 17.61 -42.26
N LEU A 1111 -12.95 18.15 -41.11
CA LEU A 1111 -12.50 17.73 -39.79
C LEU A 1111 -13.14 16.41 -39.30
N GLY A 1112 -13.96 15.75 -40.14
CA GLY A 1112 -14.55 14.46 -39.83
C GLY A 1112 -15.79 14.51 -38.93
N TYR A 1113 -16.43 15.67 -38.78
CA TYR A 1113 -17.73 15.74 -38.11
C TYR A 1113 -18.80 15.06 -38.96
N THR A 1114 -19.71 14.33 -38.30
CA THR A 1114 -20.84 13.65 -38.93
C THR A 1114 -22.17 14.20 -38.43
N VAL A 1115 -23.23 14.09 -39.23
CA VAL A 1115 -24.58 14.50 -38.81
C VAL A 1115 -25.09 13.51 -37.76
N SER A 1116 -25.41 14.01 -36.57
CA SER A 1116 -25.95 13.19 -35.50
C SER A 1116 -27.35 12.67 -35.85
N LYS A 1117 -27.61 11.39 -35.57
CA LYS A 1117 -28.96 10.80 -35.68
C LYS A 1117 -29.90 11.30 -34.58
N LYS A 1118 -29.36 11.79 -33.46
CA LYS A 1118 -30.12 12.36 -32.34
C LYS A 1118 -30.61 13.76 -32.74
N LYS A 1119 -31.93 13.96 -32.84
CA LYS A 1119 -32.50 15.30 -33.06
C LYS A 1119 -32.15 16.21 -31.88
N PRO A 1120 -31.74 17.47 -32.10
CA PRO A 1120 -31.49 18.43 -31.03
C PRO A 1120 -32.75 18.54 -30.15
N LYS A 1121 -32.65 18.23 -28.85
CA LYS A 1121 -33.70 18.61 -27.90
C LYS A 1121 -33.66 20.13 -27.82
N GLY A 1122 -34.66 20.79 -28.39
CA GLY A 1122 -34.77 22.25 -28.30
C GLY A 1122 -34.75 22.67 -26.83
N LYS A 1123 -33.77 23.48 -26.43
CA LYS A 1123 -33.84 24.22 -25.16
C LYS A 1123 -35.10 25.08 -25.24
N LYS A 1124 -36.04 24.86 -24.31
CA LYS A 1124 -37.21 25.74 -24.12
C LYS A 1124 -36.77 27.11 -23.64
#